data_AF-A0A7Y7WUW1-F1
#
_entry.id   AF-A0A7Y7WUW1-F1
#
_cell.length_a   1.000
_cell.length_b   1.000
_cell.length_c   1.000
_cell.angle_alpha   90.00
_cell.angle_beta   90.00
_cell.angle_gamma   90.00
#
_symmetry.space_group_name_H-M   'P 1'
#
loop_
_entity.id
_entity.type
_entity.pdbx_description
1 polymer ?
#
loop_
_entity_poly.entity_id
_entity_poly.type
_entity_poly.pdbx_seq_one_letter_code
_entity_poly.pdbx_strand_id
1 'polypeptide(L)'
;MKAFGKILGLGLLGLLLIIVAAGFALTHLFNPNDYKNEIRQIARDKAHIELTLNGDIGWSLFPWLGLELHDASVATLVTPTQPFADLQMLGLSVRVLPLLRREVQMSDVRVEGLNLRLNRDKDGHGNWQDIGRPAPGASITAQADKVAEPAGAEAEEKPSQPIRLDIDSLTVNNARIEFNDEKTGRQITSESIQLSTGAVHDGKEIPVKLTAFFGTNQPVLRARTELSGNLRFDRVLKRYQFEDMRLGGELTGDPLQGKPLTFSAQGQLLVDMQANVAEWTSLKLSANQLRALGELKANDLNKTPQLNGTLSIAQLDLMKFLDSIGQPLPTVADGSLSKVELVTHLTGTPTSLVLDDLNLKLDDSNFTGRIAIEDFAKQSLRVQLKGDKFDADRYLPPKSADANSASKVRQADVLNSEANAIASSSPLPESPTKGAWSSDKLLPIERLRSADVDADLSFDQLTLKKLPIGNAALKATGLGGVLTLGDLRGELYSGSFSAKGSLDVRPDVPRLTLQTRLNRVPVERVLQAQGQKPPVKGALTLNSDFTASGNSQKALIDSLNGTASFVLNDGLLLNANLEQQLCTGIATLNRKTLSGEPRGKDTPFQDLKGSLNLHNGVASNPDLKVNIPGLSVNGNGDIDLRVLGMDYRIGIIVEGDKSDMPDPACQVSERFAGIEWPLRCRGPLELGAKACRIDKDGLGQVAARLAGNKLSEKVEEKLGDKVSPELKDALKGLFKR
;
A
#
# COMPACT_ATOMS: atom_id res chain seq x y z
N MET A 1 87.93 -2.28 -21.45
CA MET A 1 86.51 -2.68 -21.28
C MET A 1 86.20 -4.16 -21.50
N LYS A 2 86.92 -4.92 -22.35
CA LYS A 2 86.64 -6.38 -22.57
C LYS A 2 86.97 -7.32 -21.40
N ALA A 3 87.91 -6.99 -20.51
CA ALA A 3 88.29 -7.86 -19.37
C ALA A 3 87.30 -7.77 -18.19
N PHE A 4 86.75 -6.58 -17.92
CA PHE A 4 85.78 -6.38 -16.84
C PHE A 4 84.44 -7.08 -17.15
N GLY A 5 83.99 -7.07 -18.41
CA GLY A 5 82.80 -7.83 -18.84
C GLY A 5 82.97 -9.35 -18.76
N LYS A 6 84.21 -9.88 -18.88
CA LYS A 6 84.49 -11.31 -18.72
C LYS A 6 84.48 -11.76 -17.26
N ILE A 7 85.05 -10.96 -16.35
CA ILE A 7 85.04 -11.26 -14.91
C ILE A 7 83.63 -11.09 -14.34
N LEU A 8 82.91 -10.05 -14.76
CA LEU A 8 81.51 -9.85 -14.38
C LEU A 8 80.63 -10.96 -14.96
N GLY A 9 80.88 -11.39 -16.21
CA GLY A 9 80.20 -12.52 -16.85
C GLY A 9 80.48 -13.86 -16.17
N LEU A 10 81.73 -14.14 -15.75
CA LEU A 10 82.10 -15.35 -14.99
C LEU A 10 81.54 -15.33 -13.57
N GLY A 11 81.50 -14.16 -12.93
CA GLY A 11 80.87 -13.98 -11.62
C GLY A 11 79.36 -14.19 -11.67
N LEU A 12 78.68 -13.65 -12.69
CA LEU A 12 77.26 -13.90 -12.94
C LEU A 12 76.99 -15.36 -13.28
N LEU A 13 77.83 -15.99 -14.11
CA LEU A 13 77.68 -17.40 -14.46
C LEU A 13 77.93 -18.33 -13.26
N GLY A 14 78.92 -18.01 -12.41
CA GLY A 14 79.18 -18.72 -11.16
C GLY A 14 78.05 -18.56 -10.14
N LEU A 15 77.52 -17.35 -9.98
CA LEU A 15 76.35 -17.10 -9.13
C LEU A 15 75.13 -17.86 -9.65
N LEU A 16 74.89 -17.84 -10.96
CA LEU A 16 73.78 -18.55 -11.60
C LEU A 16 73.91 -20.06 -11.40
N LEU A 17 75.11 -20.62 -11.56
CA LEU A 17 75.38 -22.03 -11.27
C LEU A 17 75.15 -22.37 -9.79
N ILE A 18 75.52 -21.49 -8.86
CA ILE A 18 75.25 -21.69 -7.43
C ILE A 18 73.75 -21.67 -7.14
N ILE A 19 72.99 -20.74 -7.74
CA ILE A 19 71.54 -20.68 -7.58
C ILE A 19 70.87 -21.94 -8.14
N VAL A 20 71.30 -22.39 -9.32
CA VAL A 20 70.80 -23.63 -9.94
C VAL A 20 71.16 -24.85 -9.09
N ALA A 21 72.39 -24.93 -8.59
CA ALA A 21 72.83 -26.02 -7.71
C ALA A 21 72.11 -26.02 -6.36
N ALA A 22 71.84 -24.84 -5.78
CA ALA A 22 71.06 -24.70 -4.55
C ALA A 22 69.60 -25.08 -4.75
N GLY A 23 68.98 -24.68 -5.87
CA GLY A 23 67.64 -25.12 -6.24
C GLY A 23 67.56 -26.64 -6.46
N PHE A 24 68.56 -27.22 -7.13
CA PHE A 24 68.69 -28.67 -7.29
C PHE A 24 68.88 -29.39 -5.95
N ALA A 25 69.73 -28.86 -5.06
CA ALA A 25 69.93 -29.43 -3.73
C ALA A 25 68.67 -29.37 -2.87
N LEU A 26 67.91 -28.26 -2.92
CA LEU A 26 66.67 -28.11 -2.17
C LEU A 26 65.62 -29.16 -2.56
N THR A 27 65.42 -29.39 -3.87
CA THR A 27 64.43 -30.36 -4.35
C THR A 27 64.84 -31.81 -4.16
N HIS A 28 66.15 -32.11 -4.08
CA HIS A 28 66.65 -33.48 -3.85
C HIS A 28 66.85 -33.83 -2.35
N LEU A 29 67.15 -32.85 -1.51
CA LEU A 29 67.34 -33.07 -0.06
C LEU A 29 66.02 -33.00 0.72
N PHE A 30 65.00 -32.32 0.19
CA PHE A 30 63.71 -32.14 0.84
C PHE A 30 62.55 -32.50 -0.10
N ASN A 31 61.97 -33.69 0.09
CA ASN A 31 60.72 -34.08 -0.56
C ASN A 31 59.51 -33.74 0.35
N PRO A 32 58.62 -32.81 -0.04
CA PRO A 32 57.47 -32.42 0.77
C PRO A 32 56.51 -33.58 1.05
N ASN A 33 56.49 -34.60 0.19
CA ASN A 33 55.58 -35.74 0.32
C ASN A 33 55.91 -36.66 1.50
N ASP A 34 57.16 -36.64 2.01
CA ASP A 34 57.57 -37.45 3.16
C ASP A 34 56.86 -36.97 4.46
N TYR A 35 56.42 -35.71 4.48
CA TYR A 35 55.76 -35.09 5.63
C TYR A 35 54.23 -35.23 5.61
N LYS A 36 53.63 -35.89 4.60
CA LYS A 36 52.16 -36.07 4.50
C LYS A 36 51.55 -36.64 5.78
N ASN A 37 52.20 -37.64 6.39
CA ASN A 37 51.70 -38.26 7.63
C ASN A 37 51.75 -37.29 8.83
N GLU A 38 52.85 -36.55 8.95
CA GLU A 38 53.04 -35.59 10.03
C GLU A 38 52.04 -34.42 9.91
N ILE A 39 51.83 -33.89 8.70
CA ILE A 39 50.84 -32.84 8.44
C ILE A 39 49.43 -33.31 8.80
N ARG A 40 49.05 -34.54 8.43
CA ARG A 40 47.76 -35.13 8.80
C ARG A 40 47.61 -35.28 10.31
N GLN A 41 48.68 -35.70 10.99
CA GLN A 41 48.66 -35.89 12.43
C GLN A 41 48.59 -34.54 13.17
N ILE A 42 49.35 -33.52 12.72
CA ILE A 42 49.25 -32.15 13.22
C ILE A 42 47.83 -31.60 13.01
N ALA A 43 47.21 -31.84 11.85
CA ALA A 43 45.83 -31.40 11.59
C ALA A 43 44.83 -32.05 12.55
N ARG A 44 45.00 -33.35 12.86
CA ARG A 44 44.20 -34.07 13.85
C ARG A 44 44.44 -33.59 15.29
N ASP A 45 45.69 -33.37 15.67
CA ASP A 45 46.08 -33.05 17.04
C ASP A 45 45.88 -31.58 17.41
N LYS A 46 46.15 -30.66 16.47
CA LYS A 46 46.12 -29.21 16.69
C LYS A 46 44.85 -28.55 16.16
N ALA A 47 44.35 -29.01 15.02
CA ALA A 47 43.16 -28.43 14.38
C ALA A 47 41.91 -29.28 14.57
N HIS A 48 42.02 -30.47 15.17
CA HIS A 48 40.92 -31.41 15.41
C HIS A 48 40.06 -31.65 14.16
N ILE A 49 40.74 -31.87 13.04
CA ILE A 49 40.14 -32.21 11.74
C ILE A 49 40.83 -33.43 11.16
N GLU A 50 40.08 -34.19 10.37
CA GLU A 50 40.65 -35.26 9.56
C GLU A 50 41.05 -34.70 8.20
N LEU A 51 42.36 -34.64 7.94
CA LEU A 51 42.93 -34.18 6.67
C LEU A 51 43.31 -35.40 5.81
N THR A 52 42.77 -35.47 4.60
CA THR A 52 43.16 -36.46 3.59
C THR A 52 43.90 -35.76 2.46
N LEU A 53 45.08 -36.27 2.10
CA LEU A 53 45.96 -35.72 1.06
C LEU A 53 46.07 -36.77 -0.05
N ASN A 54 45.22 -36.69 -1.08
CA ASN A 54 45.19 -37.67 -2.17
C ASN A 54 46.23 -37.36 -3.24
N GLY A 55 46.48 -36.07 -3.51
CA GLY A 55 47.48 -35.61 -4.46
C GLY A 55 48.85 -35.37 -3.84
N ASP A 56 49.82 -34.99 -4.66
CA ASP A 56 51.19 -34.68 -4.22
C ASP A 56 51.35 -33.24 -3.74
N ILE A 57 52.29 -33.05 -2.82
CA ILE A 57 52.75 -31.73 -2.37
C ILE A 57 53.91 -31.33 -3.29
N GLY A 58 53.66 -30.38 -4.17
CA GLY A 58 54.61 -29.85 -5.15
C GLY A 58 55.42 -28.66 -4.63
N TRP A 59 56.54 -28.39 -5.31
CA TRP A 59 57.34 -27.17 -5.12
C TRP A 59 57.03 -26.14 -6.21
N SER A 60 56.87 -24.88 -5.80
CA SER A 60 56.85 -23.71 -6.67
C SER A 60 58.13 -22.91 -6.43
N LEU A 61 58.97 -22.71 -7.47
CA LEU A 61 60.30 -22.10 -7.33
C LEU A 61 60.45 -20.74 -8.04
N PHE A 62 59.47 -20.34 -8.86
CA PHE A 62 59.49 -19.07 -9.59
C PHE A 62 58.06 -18.57 -9.88
N PRO A 63 57.72 -17.29 -9.61
CA PRO A 63 58.59 -16.19 -9.16
C PRO A 63 58.91 -16.17 -7.65
N TRP A 64 58.31 -17.06 -6.83
CA TRP A 64 58.55 -17.17 -5.39
C TRP A 64 58.71 -18.65 -4.97
N LEU A 65 59.33 -18.89 -3.80
CA LEU A 65 59.39 -20.21 -3.18
C LEU A 65 58.05 -20.53 -2.49
N GLY A 66 57.40 -21.62 -2.86
CA GLY A 66 56.13 -22.04 -2.28
C GLY A 66 55.89 -23.54 -2.34
N LEU A 67 54.87 -23.98 -1.58
CA LEU A 67 54.35 -25.34 -1.57
C LEU A 67 52.95 -25.33 -2.19
N GLU A 68 52.68 -26.31 -3.05
CA GLU A 68 51.38 -26.49 -3.69
C GLU A 68 50.80 -27.84 -3.28
N LEU A 69 49.71 -27.81 -2.53
CA LEU A 69 48.99 -29.00 -2.13
C LEU A 69 47.89 -29.32 -3.14
N HIS A 70 47.95 -30.49 -3.77
CA HIS A 70 46.94 -30.95 -4.73
C HIS A 70 45.99 -31.98 -4.10
N ASP A 71 44.71 -31.94 -4.52
CA ASP A 71 43.66 -32.90 -4.18
C ASP A 71 43.60 -33.24 -2.68
N ALA A 72 43.23 -32.24 -1.87
CA ALA A 72 43.08 -32.40 -0.43
C ALA A 72 41.61 -32.31 -0.01
N SER A 73 41.25 -33.07 1.02
CA SER A 73 39.91 -33.01 1.61
C SER A 73 39.98 -32.97 3.13
N VAL A 74 38.98 -32.31 3.73
CA VAL A 74 38.86 -32.10 5.17
C VAL A 74 37.51 -32.62 5.64
N ALA A 75 37.55 -33.45 6.67
CA ALA A 75 36.40 -33.95 7.40
C ALA A 75 36.52 -33.61 8.90
N THR A 76 35.42 -33.73 9.64
CA THR A 76 35.48 -33.61 11.11
C THR A 76 35.96 -34.92 11.72
N LEU A 77 36.44 -34.89 12.96
CA LEU A 77 36.78 -36.14 13.68
C LEU A 77 35.55 -36.94 14.10
N VAL A 78 34.37 -36.32 14.11
CA VAL A 78 33.08 -36.99 14.39
C VAL A 78 32.65 -37.83 13.19
N THR A 79 32.82 -37.30 11.97
CA THR A 79 32.44 -37.95 10.71
C THR A 79 33.61 -37.98 9.71
N PRO A 80 34.70 -38.72 10.01
CA PRO A 80 35.96 -38.65 9.25
C PRO A 80 35.85 -39.16 7.81
N THR A 81 34.82 -39.95 7.49
CA THR A 81 34.56 -40.48 6.14
C THR A 81 33.70 -39.57 5.27
N GLN A 82 33.19 -38.46 5.81
CA GLN A 82 32.34 -37.51 5.10
C GLN A 82 33.03 -36.14 5.04
N PRO A 83 33.83 -35.86 4.00
CA PRO A 83 34.48 -34.57 3.87
C PRO A 83 33.45 -33.45 3.67
N PHE A 84 33.59 -32.39 4.46
CA PHE A 84 32.79 -31.17 4.31
C PHE A 84 33.49 -30.14 3.43
N ALA A 85 34.80 -30.29 3.20
CA ALA A 85 35.55 -29.45 2.27
C ALA A 85 36.47 -30.32 1.41
N ASP A 86 36.55 -30.02 0.12
CA ASP A 86 37.58 -30.52 -0.79
C ASP A 86 38.17 -29.36 -1.59
N LEU A 87 39.43 -29.49 -2.01
CA LEU A 87 40.14 -28.48 -2.80
C LEU A 87 40.98 -29.17 -3.86
N GLN A 88 41.07 -28.56 -5.05
CA GLN A 88 41.89 -29.06 -6.14
C GLN A 88 43.35 -28.67 -5.94
N MET A 89 43.60 -27.42 -5.61
CA MET A 89 44.94 -26.94 -5.32
C MET A 89 44.93 -25.81 -4.28
N LEU A 90 45.87 -25.89 -3.35
CA LEU A 90 46.20 -24.85 -2.38
C LEU A 90 47.68 -24.49 -2.53
N GLY A 91 47.94 -23.32 -3.10
CA GLY A 91 49.27 -22.76 -3.24
C GLY A 91 49.58 -21.81 -2.09
N LEU A 92 50.68 -22.08 -1.37
CA LEU A 92 51.19 -21.23 -0.30
C LEU A 92 52.62 -20.84 -0.63
N SER A 93 52.86 -19.57 -0.91
CA SER A 93 54.21 -19.06 -1.15
C SER A 93 54.69 -18.17 -0.01
N VAL A 94 55.99 -18.21 0.25
CA VAL A 94 56.63 -17.52 1.38
C VAL A 94 57.85 -16.73 0.91
N ARG A 95 58.15 -15.62 1.60
CA ARG A 95 59.31 -14.78 1.26
C ARG A 95 60.62 -15.39 1.75
N VAL A 96 61.63 -15.50 0.88
CA VAL A 96 62.92 -16.14 1.20
C VAL A 96 63.77 -15.34 2.21
N LEU A 97 63.85 -14.02 2.06
CA LEU A 97 64.67 -13.16 2.93
C LEU A 97 64.26 -13.21 4.42
N PRO A 98 62.97 -13.09 4.78
CA PRO A 98 62.49 -13.29 6.15
C PRO A 98 62.70 -14.70 6.71
N LEU A 99 62.63 -15.75 5.86
CA LEU A 99 62.88 -17.13 6.31
C LEU A 99 64.30 -17.34 6.84
N LEU A 100 65.31 -16.66 6.27
CA LEU A 100 66.67 -16.66 6.81
C LEU A 100 66.75 -16.05 8.23
N ARG A 101 65.77 -15.22 8.60
CA ARG A 101 65.60 -14.62 9.93
C ARG A 101 64.61 -15.40 10.81
N ARG A 102 64.12 -16.55 10.35
CA ARG A 102 63.07 -17.37 11.01
C ARG A 102 61.71 -16.67 11.12
N GLU A 103 61.43 -15.71 10.24
CA GLU A 103 60.12 -15.05 10.13
C GLU A 103 59.36 -15.64 8.94
N VAL A 104 58.13 -16.09 9.17
CA VAL A 104 57.26 -16.63 8.10
C VAL A 104 56.34 -15.51 7.64
N GLN A 105 56.49 -15.09 6.38
CA GLN A 105 55.62 -14.11 5.72
C GLN A 105 55.06 -14.72 4.44
N MET A 106 53.74 -14.69 4.29
CA MET A 106 53.06 -15.25 3.13
C MET A 106 53.05 -14.25 1.98
N SER A 107 53.54 -14.66 0.81
CA SER A 107 53.52 -13.83 -0.39
C SER A 107 52.15 -13.96 -1.08
N ASP A 108 51.87 -15.13 -1.65
CA ASP A 108 50.62 -15.44 -2.37
C ASP A 108 49.96 -16.66 -1.75
N VAL A 109 48.66 -16.55 -1.47
CA VAL A 109 47.78 -17.66 -1.11
C VAL A 109 46.80 -17.87 -2.26
N ARG A 110 46.87 -19.04 -2.89
CA ARG A 110 46.02 -19.42 -4.02
C ARG A 110 45.18 -20.61 -3.66
N VAL A 111 43.86 -20.48 -3.85
CA VAL A 111 42.90 -21.56 -3.64
C VAL A 111 42.18 -21.83 -4.95
N GLU A 112 42.28 -23.05 -5.46
CA GLU A 112 41.60 -23.46 -6.69
C GLU A 112 40.63 -24.60 -6.42
N GLY A 113 39.41 -24.46 -6.95
CA GLY A 113 38.41 -25.51 -6.93
C GLY A 113 37.95 -25.92 -5.52
N LEU A 114 37.97 -25.01 -4.55
CA LEU A 114 37.45 -25.27 -3.21
C LEU A 114 35.95 -25.57 -3.28
N ASN A 115 35.52 -26.71 -2.76
CA ASN A 115 34.13 -27.11 -2.64
C ASN A 115 33.78 -27.33 -1.16
N LEU A 116 32.90 -26.50 -0.63
CA LEU A 116 32.45 -26.56 0.76
C LEU A 116 31.00 -27.05 0.80
N ARG A 117 30.73 -28.15 1.51
CA ARG A 117 29.40 -28.74 1.71
C ARG A 117 29.00 -28.61 3.17
N LEU A 118 28.07 -27.71 3.44
CA LEU A 118 27.52 -27.39 4.75
C LEU A 118 26.14 -28.02 4.89
N ASN A 119 26.05 -29.15 5.56
CA ASN A 119 24.80 -29.90 5.73
C ASN A 119 24.31 -29.76 7.16
N ARG A 120 23.08 -29.28 7.31
CA ARG A 120 22.33 -29.32 8.56
C ARG A 120 21.32 -30.46 8.49
N ASP A 121 21.42 -31.36 9.45
CA ASP A 121 20.52 -32.50 9.57
C ASP A 121 19.11 -32.11 10.08
N LYS A 122 18.24 -33.12 10.22
CA LYS A 122 16.87 -32.96 10.72
C LYS A 122 16.80 -32.49 12.17
N ASP A 123 17.81 -32.79 12.97
CA ASP A 123 17.92 -32.36 14.37
C ASP A 123 18.38 -30.89 14.47
N GLY A 124 18.83 -30.31 13.35
CA GLY A 124 19.29 -28.94 13.24
C GLY A 124 20.78 -28.77 13.49
N HIS A 125 21.52 -29.88 13.64
CA HIS A 125 22.95 -29.91 13.83
C HIS A 125 23.67 -29.89 12.48
N GLY A 126 24.63 -28.97 12.35
CA GLY A 126 25.40 -28.77 11.13
C GLY A 126 26.74 -29.49 11.19
N ASN A 127 27.15 -30.10 10.08
CA ASN A 127 28.47 -30.74 9.99
C ASN A 127 29.65 -29.77 10.26
N TRP A 128 29.45 -28.45 10.09
CA TRP A 128 30.45 -27.43 10.42
C TRP A 128 30.55 -27.11 11.91
N GLN A 129 29.55 -27.48 12.73
CA GLN A 129 29.55 -27.20 14.16
C GLN A 129 30.54 -28.08 14.94
N ASP A 130 30.99 -29.17 14.33
CA ASP A 130 31.96 -30.11 14.89
C ASP A 130 33.39 -29.86 14.39
N ILE A 131 33.61 -28.84 13.56
CA ILE A 131 34.95 -28.44 13.15
C ILE A 131 35.74 -28.02 14.40
N GLY A 132 36.95 -28.55 14.57
CA GLY A 132 37.79 -28.19 15.69
C GLY A 132 37.41 -28.88 17.01
N ARG A 133 36.42 -29.79 17.02
CA ARG A 133 36.05 -30.54 18.23
C ARG A 133 36.81 -31.85 18.34
N PRO A 134 37.25 -32.24 19.55
CA PRO A 134 37.87 -33.54 19.77
C PRO A 134 36.87 -34.68 19.50
N ALA A 135 37.40 -35.87 19.17
CA ALA A 135 36.58 -37.02 18.86
C ALA A 135 35.65 -37.44 20.03
N PRO A 136 34.40 -37.85 19.78
CA PRO A 136 33.48 -38.34 20.82
C PRO A 136 34.09 -39.57 21.51
N GLY A 137 34.27 -39.50 22.83
CA GLY A 137 34.88 -40.57 23.64
C GLY A 137 36.29 -40.26 24.16
N ALA A 138 36.89 -39.11 23.80
CA ALA A 138 38.10 -38.60 24.45
C ALA A 138 37.77 -37.93 25.81
N SER A 139 37.00 -38.61 26.66
CA SER A 139 36.93 -38.27 28.09
C SER A 139 38.10 -38.97 28.76
N ILE A 140 39.11 -38.17 29.10
CA ILE A 140 40.25 -38.60 29.90
C ILE A 140 39.69 -39.17 31.22
N THR A 141 39.99 -40.43 31.49
CA THR A 141 39.98 -41.02 32.82
C THR A 141 41.04 -40.28 33.63
N ALA A 142 40.70 -39.10 34.16
CA ALA A 142 41.50 -38.44 35.18
C ALA A 142 41.11 -39.08 36.52
N GLN A 143 41.74 -40.22 36.77
CA GLN A 143 41.75 -40.88 38.06
C GLN A 143 42.32 -39.89 39.08
N ALA A 144 41.50 -39.59 40.09
CA ALA A 144 41.85 -38.71 41.19
C ALA A 144 42.86 -39.42 42.11
N ASP A 145 44.15 -39.29 41.81
CA ASP A 145 45.20 -39.48 42.81
C ASP A 145 45.59 -38.11 43.35
N LYS A 146 45.10 -37.84 44.56
CA LYS A 146 45.55 -36.75 45.42
C LYS A 146 46.95 -37.11 45.94
N VAL A 147 47.96 -36.40 45.45
CA VAL A 147 49.19 -36.14 46.21
C VAL A 147 49.36 -34.64 46.28
N ALA A 148 49.39 -34.13 47.50
CA ALA A 148 49.54 -32.73 47.83
C ALA A 148 51.00 -32.47 48.24
N GLU A 149 51.71 -31.62 47.49
CA GLU A 149 52.78 -30.71 47.98
C GLU A 149 53.30 -29.81 46.83
N PRO A 150 54.01 -28.71 47.12
CA PRO A 150 53.51 -27.42 47.59
C PRO A 150 53.50 -26.34 46.49
N ALA A 151 52.80 -25.25 46.76
CA ALA A 151 52.76 -24.05 45.94
C ALA A 151 54.17 -23.49 45.65
N GLY A 152 54.54 -23.42 44.37
CA GLY A 152 55.78 -22.82 43.92
C GLY A 152 55.81 -22.65 42.40
N ALA A 153 55.87 -21.39 41.98
CA ALA A 153 56.07 -20.88 40.62
C ALA A 153 54.93 -21.12 39.62
N GLU A 154 54.09 -20.08 39.48
CA GLU A 154 53.41 -19.78 38.22
C GLU A 154 54.46 -19.77 37.10
N ALA A 155 54.46 -20.82 36.29
CA ALA A 155 55.02 -20.72 34.95
C ALA A 155 54.10 -19.73 34.21
N GLU A 156 54.62 -18.52 33.96
CA GLU A 156 54.02 -17.59 33.01
C GLU A 156 53.79 -18.32 31.69
N GLU A 157 52.54 -18.71 31.41
CA GLU A 157 52.10 -18.99 30.07
C GLU A 157 52.32 -17.70 29.28
N LYS A 158 53.37 -17.69 28.44
CA LYS A 158 53.60 -16.62 27.48
C LYS A 158 52.28 -16.35 26.76
N PRO A 159 51.73 -15.12 26.81
CA PRO A 159 50.50 -14.82 26.08
C PRO A 159 50.74 -15.17 24.62
N SER A 160 49.87 -16.01 24.06
CA SER A 160 49.91 -16.42 22.66
C SER A 160 49.99 -15.15 21.80
N GLN A 161 51.14 -14.90 21.17
CA GLN A 161 51.28 -13.76 20.28
C GLN A 161 50.29 -13.95 19.12
N PRO A 162 49.40 -12.98 18.85
CA PRO A 162 48.46 -13.10 17.74
C PRO A 162 49.25 -13.23 16.44
N ILE A 163 48.97 -14.28 15.68
CA ILE A 163 49.54 -14.49 14.36
C ILE A 163 49.27 -13.22 13.53
N ARG A 164 50.34 -12.55 13.10
CA ARG A 164 50.22 -11.38 12.22
C ARG A 164 49.70 -11.88 10.87
N LEU A 165 48.56 -11.35 10.44
CA LEU A 165 48.00 -11.63 9.13
C LEU A 165 48.71 -10.71 8.14
N ASP A 166 49.68 -11.26 7.42
CA ASP A 166 50.53 -10.56 6.46
C ASP A 166 50.59 -11.40 5.18
N ILE A 167 49.71 -11.09 4.23
CA ILE A 167 49.53 -11.82 2.97
C ILE A 167 49.57 -10.80 1.82
N ASP A 168 50.49 -10.90 0.86
CA ASP A 168 50.57 -9.93 -0.25
C ASP A 168 49.45 -10.07 -1.28
N SER A 169 48.96 -11.30 -1.51
CA SER A 169 47.79 -11.55 -2.36
C SER A 169 47.03 -12.80 -1.93
N LEU A 170 45.70 -12.72 -1.96
CA LEU A 170 44.80 -13.86 -1.84
C LEU A 170 44.00 -14.00 -3.13
N THR A 171 44.08 -15.16 -3.75
CA THR A 171 43.30 -15.52 -4.92
C THR A 171 42.50 -16.79 -4.66
N VAL A 172 41.20 -16.75 -4.97
CA VAL A 172 40.32 -17.91 -4.93
C VAL A 172 39.69 -18.05 -6.31
N ASN A 173 39.85 -19.19 -6.94
CA ASN A 173 39.33 -19.47 -8.27
C ASN A 173 38.38 -20.66 -8.24
N ASN A 174 37.21 -20.51 -8.87
CA ASN A 174 36.22 -21.57 -9.06
C ASN A 174 35.79 -22.26 -7.75
N ALA A 175 35.66 -21.49 -6.66
CA ALA A 175 35.13 -22.05 -5.42
C ALA A 175 33.61 -22.24 -5.50
N ARG A 176 33.12 -23.24 -4.78
CA ARG A 176 31.71 -23.57 -4.60
C ARG A 176 31.42 -23.74 -3.12
N ILE A 177 30.32 -23.17 -2.66
CA ILE A 177 29.76 -23.38 -1.33
C ILE A 177 28.33 -23.87 -1.54
N GLU A 178 28.02 -25.01 -0.96
CA GLU A 178 26.69 -25.60 -0.93
C GLU A 178 26.24 -25.72 0.52
N PHE A 179 25.11 -25.11 0.82
CA PHE A 179 24.44 -25.21 2.11
C PHE A 179 23.12 -25.96 1.93
N ASN A 180 22.96 -27.07 2.62
CA ASN A 180 21.75 -27.88 2.61
C ASN A 180 21.17 -27.97 4.02
N ASP A 181 19.93 -27.51 4.20
CA ASP A 181 19.20 -27.57 5.47
C ASP A 181 18.08 -28.60 5.36
N GLU A 182 18.30 -29.81 5.87
CA GLU A 182 17.34 -30.92 5.80
C GLU A 182 16.08 -30.67 6.64
N LYS A 183 16.18 -29.82 7.66
CA LYS A 183 15.05 -29.46 8.52
C LYS A 183 14.03 -28.60 7.78
N THR A 184 14.49 -27.72 6.90
CA THR A 184 13.62 -26.83 6.11
C THR A 184 13.48 -27.26 4.64
N GLY A 185 14.33 -28.17 4.16
CA GLY A 185 14.44 -28.53 2.73
C GLY A 185 15.11 -27.46 1.87
N ARG A 186 15.67 -26.42 2.50
CA ARG A 186 16.27 -25.27 1.81
C ARG A 186 17.71 -25.56 1.42
N GLN A 187 18.01 -25.36 0.15
CA GLN A 187 19.36 -25.45 -0.41
C GLN A 187 19.78 -24.05 -0.89
N ILE A 188 21.00 -23.67 -0.57
CA ILE A 188 21.64 -22.43 -1.01
C ILE A 188 22.98 -22.81 -1.63
N THR A 189 23.22 -22.38 -2.86
CA THR A 189 24.49 -22.58 -3.55
C THR A 189 25.14 -21.24 -3.84
N SER A 190 26.46 -21.20 -3.78
CA SER A 190 27.30 -20.13 -4.29
C SER A 190 28.37 -20.79 -5.15
N GLU A 191 28.39 -20.50 -6.43
CA GLU A 191 29.21 -21.21 -7.42
C GLU A 191 30.08 -20.24 -8.23
N SER A 192 31.13 -20.79 -8.82
CA SER A 192 32.11 -20.04 -9.60
C SER A 192 32.60 -18.80 -8.85
N ILE A 193 32.82 -18.95 -7.54
CA ILE A 193 33.31 -17.88 -6.68
C ILE A 193 34.73 -17.57 -7.13
N GLN A 194 34.96 -16.31 -7.49
CA GLN A 194 36.28 -15.77 -7.79
C GLN A 194 36.56 -14.61 -6.86
N LEU A 195 37.61 -14.72 -6.06
CA LEU A 195 38.07 -13.65 -5.17
C LEU A 195 39.50 -13.28 -5.56
N SER A 196 39.76 -11.99 -5.72
CA SER A 196 41.11 -11.45 -5.78
C SER A 196 41.23 -10.31 -4.80
N THR A 197 42.30 -10.32 -4.01
CA THR A 197 42.65 -9.24 -3.11
C THR A 197 44.04 -8.70 -3.41
N GLY A 198 44.25 -7.43 -3.10
CA GLY A 198 45.60 -6.91 -2.87
C GLY A 198 46.16 -7.40 -1.53
N ALA A 199 47.17 -6.70 -1.03
CA ALA A 199 47.89 -7.11 0.17
C ALA A 199 47.07 -6.95 1.44
N VAL A 200 46.73 -8.08 2.06
CA VAL A 200 45.91 -8.20 3.26
C VAL A 200 46.78 -7.90 4.48
N HIS A 201 46.70 -6.65 4.92
CA HIS A 201 47.36 -6.18 6.12
C HIS A 201 46.34 -5.54 7.07
N ASP A 202 46.48 -5.83 8.36
CA ASP A 202 45.68 -5.20 9.42
C ASP A 202 45.83 -3.67 9.37
N GLY A 203 44.70 -2.95 9.43
CA GLY A 203 44.64 -1.49 9.46
C GLY A 203 44.94 -0.77 8.13
N LYS A 204 45.22 -1.47 7.03
CA LYS A 204 45.45 -0.88 5.69
C LYS A 204 44.30 -1.16 4.72
N GLU A 205 44.25 -0.40 3.63
CA GLU A 205 43.33 -0.62 2.52
C GLU A 205 43.72 -1.86 1.71
N ILE A 206 42.72 -2.70 1.42
CA ILE A 206 42.84 -3.95 0.71
C ILE A 206 41.87 -3.88 -0.47
N PRO A 207 42.38 -3.67 -1.71
CA PRO A 207 41.54 -3.79 -2.90
C PRO A 207 40.95 -5.20 -2.96
N VAL A 208 39.63 -5.31 -3.12
CA VAL A 208 38.92 -6.58 -3.22
C VAL A 208 38.08 -6.59 -4.48
N LYS A 209 38.11 -7.72 -5.20
CA LYS A 209 37.18 -8.05 -6.28
C LYS A 209 36.62 -9.45 -6.05
N LEU A 210 35.29 -9.57 -6.00
CA LEU A 210 34.58 -10.82 -5.79
C LEU A 210 33.50 -10.98 -6.87
N THR A 211 33.45 -12.14 -7.51
CA THR A 211 32.30 -12.56 -8.34
C THR A 211 31.77 -13.89 -7.84
N ALA A 212 30.45 -14.07 -7.90
CA ALA A 212 29.78 -15.31 -7.49
C ALA A 212 28.41 -15.46 -8.17
N PHE A 213 27.98 -16.72 -8.34
CA PHE A 213 26.63 -17.06 -8.72
C PHE A 213 25.92 -17.69 -7.52
N PHE A 214 24.92 -17.01 -6.99
CA PHE A 214 24.10 -17.50 -5.90
C PHE A 214 22.85 -18.19 -6.43
N GLY A 215 22.46 -19.29 -5.80
CA GLY A 215 21.22 -20.03 -6.07
C GLY A 215 20.51 -20.38 -4.78
N THR A 216 19.19 -20.37 -4.78
CA THR A 216 18.38 -21.06 -3.77
C THR A 216 17.19 -21.75 -4.42
N ASN A 217 16.70 -22.82 -3.79
CA ASN A 217 15.59 -23.64 -4.30
C ASN A 217 14.22 -23.26 -3.72
N GLN A 218 14.17 -22.52 -2.59
CA GLN A 218 12.92 -22.18 -1.90
C GLN A 218 13.01 -20.77 -1.28
N PRO A 219 12.46 -19.72 -1.95
CA PRO A 219 11.94 -19.77 -3.32
C PRO A 219 13.05 -19.99 -4.36
N VAL A 220 12.73 -20.43 -5.58
CA VAL A 220 13.76 -20.56 -6.62
C VAL A 220 14.27 -19.16 -7.00
N LEU A 221 15.55 -18.92 -6.77
CA LEU A 221 16.19 -17.63 -7.03
C LEU A 221 17.63 -17.87 -7.50
N ARG A 222 18.05 -17.12 -8.51
CA ARG A 222 19.43 -17.13 -9.02
C ARG A 222 19.93 -15.69 -9.10
N ALA A 223 21.12 -15.45 -8.60
CA ALA A 223 21.76 -14.14 -8.64
C ALA A 223 23.17 -14.26 -9.18
N ARG A 224 23.52 -13.48 -10.19
CA ARG A 224 24.93 -13.23 -10.54
C ARG A 224 25.35 -11.94 -9.87
N THR A 225 26.46 -11.95 -9.14
CA THR A 225 26.93 -10.78 -8.40
C THR A 225 28.40 -10.51 -8.66
N GLU A 226 28.74 -9.23 -8.73
CA GLU A 226 30.09 -8.70 -8.72
C GLU A 226 30.18 -7.64 -7.63
N LEU A 227 31.23 -7.73 -6.81
CA LEU A 227 31.53 -6.83 -5.72
C LEU A 227 32.97 -6.35 -5.87
N SER A 228 33.19 -5.04 -5.74
CA SER A 228 34.52 -4.44 -5.76
C SER A 228 34.62 -3.25 -4.82
N GLY A 229 35.83 -2.92 -4.38
CA GLY A 229 36.14 -1.74 -3.57
C GLY A 229 37.37 -1.97 -2.69
N ASN A 230 37.55 -1.13 -1.67
CA ASN A 230 38.68 -1.18 -0.75
C ASN A 230 38.20 -1.55 0.66
N LEU A 231 38.57 -2.74 1.11
CA LEU A 231 38.27 -3.23 2.46
C LEU A 231 39.39 -2.80 3.41
N ARG A 232 39.03 -2.31 4.59
CA ARG A 232 39.96 -2.08 5.69
C ARG A 232 39.36 -2.64 6.96
N PHE A 233 40.11 -3.46 7.67
CA PHE A 233 39.72 -3.95 8.99
C PHE A 233 40.83 -3.66 9.98
N ASP A 234 40.44 -3.32 11.20
CA ASP A 234 41.33 -3.15 12.33
C ASP A 234 40.79 -4.03 13.47
N ARG A 235 41.51 -5.11 13.77
CA ARG A 235 41.07 -6.08 14.78
C ARG A 235 41.17 -5.54 16.21
N VAL A 236 42.08 -4.58 16.45
CA VAL A 236 42.27 -3.96 17.77
C VAL A 236 41.18 -2.93 18.04
N LEU A 237 40.94 -2.06 17.06
CA LEU A 237 39.88 -1.06 17.10
C LEU A 237 38.49 -1.66 16.87
N LYS A 238 38.40 -2.91 16.41
CA LYS A 238 37.15 -3.59 16.01
C LYS A 238 36.35 -2.75 15.01
N ARG A 239 37.06 -2.19 14.04
CA ARG A 239 36.54 -1.26 13.04
C ARG A 239 36.72 -1.85 11.65
N TYR A 240 35.65 -1.82 10.87
CA TYR A 240 35.59 -2.39 9.52
C TYR A 240 35.06 -1.33 8.57
N GLN A 241 35.75 -1.10 7.47
CA GLN A 241 35.43 -0.09 6.47
C GLN A 241 35.45 -0.74 5.09
N PHE A 242 34.49 -0.38 4.25
CA PHE A 242 34.46 -0.76 2.85
C PHE A 242 34.23 0.48 2.01
N GLU A 243 35.33 1.05 1.54
CA GLU A 243 35.34 2.28 0.75
C GLU A 243 35.18 1.97 -0.74
N ASP A 244 34.60 2.91 -1.47
CA ASP A 244 34.32 2.78 -2.91
C ASP A 244 33.60 1.48 -3.30
N MET A 245 32.78 0.95 -2.39
CA MET A 245 32.06 -0.29 -2.58
C MET A 245 31.15 -0.15 -3.80
N ARG A 246 31.26 -1.10 -4.72
CA ARG A 246 30.38 -1.29 -5.87
C ARG A 246 29.95 -2.74 -5.90
N LEU A 247 28.68 -2.95 -5.56
CA LEU A 247 27.98 -4.21 -5.72
C LEU A 247 27.06 -4.09 -6.93
N GLY A 248 27.08 -5.07 -7.84
CA GLY A 248 26.21 -5.11 -9.00
C GLY A 248 25.86 -6.52 -9.38
N GLY A 249 24.73 -6.71 -10.05
CA GLY A 249 24.30 -8.04 -10.41
C GLY A 249 22.98 -8.10 -11.16
N GLU A 250 22.58 -9.34 -11.45
CA GLU A 250 21.28 -9.67 -12.03
C GLU A 250 20.65 -10.78 -11.19
N LEU A 251 19.38 -10.59 -10.84
CA LEU A 251 18.56 -11.49 -10.05
C LEU A 251 17.39 -12.01 -10.89
N THR A 252 17.11 -13.31 -10.85
CA THR A 252 15.96 -13.95 -11.52
C THR A 252 15.37 -15.02 -10.62
N GLY A 253 14.07 -15.30 -10.71
CA GLY A 253 13.45 -16.38 -9.94
C GLY A 253 11.95 -16.25 -9.76
N ASP A 254 11.36 -17.15 -8.98
CA ASP A 254 9.92 -17.22 -8.72
C ASP A 254 9.35 -15.93 -8.09
N PRO A 255 10.02 -15.27 -7.11
CA PRO A 255 9.50 -14.03 -6.53
C PRO A 255 9.40 -12.88 -7.53
N LEU A 256 10.14 -12.98 -8.65
CA LEU A 256 10.12 -12.02 -9.76
C LEU A 256 9.31 -12.53 -10.96
N GLN A 257 8.58 -13.65 -10.79
CA GLN A 257 7.87 -14.36 -11.87
C GLN A 257 8.76 -14.64 -13.09
N GLY A 258 10.04 -14.95 -12.85
CA GLY A 258 11.03 -15.21 -13.90
C GLY A 258 11.57 -13.97 -14.63
N LYS A 259 11.07 -12.75 -14.34
CA LYS A 259 11.60 -11.51 -14.92
C LYS A 259 12.96 -11.15 -14.30
N PRO A 260 13.95 -10.70 -15.08
CA PRO A 260 15.24 -10.30 -14.56
C PRO A 260 15.19 -8.94 -13.85
N LEU A 261 15.91 -8.84 -12.75
CA LEU A 261 16.15 -7.62 -11.99
C LEU A 261 17.65 -7.33 -11.99
N THR A 262 18.06 -6.34 -12.78
CA THR A 262 19.44 -5.83 -12.74
C THR A 262 19.54 -4.81 -11.62
N PHE A 263 20.48 -5.01 -10.69
CA PHE A 263 20.67 -4.13 -9.54
C PHE A 263 22.12 -3.64 -9.43
N SER A 264 22.28 -2.47 -8.82
CA SER A 264 23.59 -2.00 -8.34
C SER A 264 23.43 -1.21 -7.05
N ALA A 265 24.41 -1.32 -6.17
CA ALA A 265 24.51 -0.61 -4.91
C ALA A 265 25.94 -0.10 -4.75
N GLN A 266 26.09 1.18 -4.47
CA GLN A 266 27.39 1.82 -4.27
C GLN A 266 27.38 2.64 -2.98
N GLY A 267 28.56 2.87 -2.41
CA GLY A 267 28.74 3.77 -1.28
C GLY A 267 29.93 3.38 -0.42
N GLN A 268 29.94 3.85 0.82
CA GLN A 268 30.96 3.52 1.80
C GLN A 268 30.28 2.90 3.02
N LEU A 269 30.77 1.74 3.44
CA LEU A 269 30.31 1.08 4.66
C LEU A 269 31.32 1.30 5.77
N LEU A 270 30.83 1.64 6.95
CA LEU A 270 31.61 1.67 8.18
C LEU A 270 30.87 0.83 9.23
N VAL A 271 31.58 -0.01 9.95
CA VAL A 271 31.10 -0.73 11.11
C VAL A 271 32.12 -0.56 12.21
N ASP A 272 31.75 0.15 13.26
CA ASP A 272 32.59 0.39 14.43
C ASP A 272 31.93 -0.27 15.65
N MET A 273 32.51 -1.39 16.09
CA MET A 273 31.96 -2.17 17.21
C MET A 273 32.23 -1.52 18.57
N GLN A 274 33.21 -0.60 18.67
CA GLN A 274 33.47 0.14 19.91
C GLN A 274 32.48 1.30 20.04
N ALA A 275 32.26 2.05 18.96
CA ALA A 275 31.24 3.08 18.90
C ALA A 275 29.81 2.51 18.84
N ASN A 276 29.66 1.22 18.52
CA ASN A 276 28.39 0.51 18.36
C ASN A 276 27.52 1.09 17.24
N VAL A 277 28.16 1.42 16.12
CA VAL A 277 27.56 2.10 14.97
C VAL A 277 27.90 1.38 13.67
N ALA A 278 26.94 1.33 12.76
CA ALA A 278 27.16 1.02 11.35
C ALA A 278 26.62 2.16 10.47
N GLU A 279 27.36 2.54 9.44
CA GLU A 279 27.00 3.61 8.52
C GLU A 279 27.14 3.13 7.08
N TRP A 280 26.20 3.55 6.23
CA TRP A 280 26.28 3.47 4.78
C TRP A 280 26.11 4.88 4.22
N THR A 281 27.22 5.53 3.91
CA THR A 281 27.23 6.90 3.35
C THR A 281 27.35 6.87 1.83
N SER A 282 26.95 7.96 1.18
CA SER A 282 26.95 8.06 -0.28
C SER A 282 26.24 6.88 -0.96
N LEU A 283 25.15 6.37 -0.35
CA LEU A 283 24.38 5.25 -0.88
C LEU A 283 23.79 5.64 -2.23
N LYS A 284 24.14 4.87 -3.26
CA LYS A 284 23.51 4.93 -4.59
C LYS A 284 22.97 3.55 -4.92
N LEU A 285 21.65 3.44 -5.02
CA LEU A 285 20.95 2.22 -5.36
C LEU A 285 20.32 2.37 -6.75
N SER A 286 20.42 1.33 -7.57
CA SER A 286 19.63 1.19 -8.78
C SER A 286 19.05 -0.21 -8.89
N ALA A 287 17.81 -0.32 -9.32
CA ALA A 287 17.16 -1.59 -9.61
C ALA A 287 16.26 -1.41 -10.84
N ASN A 288 16.64 -1.99 -11.98
CA ASN A 288 16.05 -1.66 -13.29
C ASN A 288 15.98 -0.13 -13.52
N GLN A 289 14.76 0.45 -13.55
CA GLN A 289 14.53 1.88 -13.71
C GLN A 289 14.53 2.66 -12.38
N LEU A 290 14.39 1.97 -11.24
CA LEU A 290 14.43 2.60 -9.93
C LEU A 290 15.84 3.13 -9.65
N ARG A 291 15.91 4.38 -9.20
CA ARG A 291 17.14 5.04 -8.77
C ARG A 291 16.89 5.68 -7.42
N ALA A 292 17.72 5.35 -6.44
CA ALA A 292 17.65 5.92 -5.11
C ALA A 292 19.03 6.37 -4.61
N LEU A 293 19.03 7.44 -3.84
CA LEU A 293 20.18 8.01 -3.16
C LEU A 293 19.87 8.10 -1.67
N GLY A 294 20.88 8.05 -0.82
CA GLY A 294 20.65 8.23 0.60
C GLY A 294 21.90 8.07 1.46
N GLU A 295 21.66 8.04 2.75
CA GLU A 295 22.64 7.70 3.77
C GLU A 295 21.91 7.00 4.92
N LEU A 296 22.50 5.93 5.46
CA LEU A 296 21.92 5.14 6.52
C LEU A 296 22.90 5.03 7.69
N LYS A 297 22.40 5.13 8.91
CA LYS A 297 23.16 4.95 10.15
C LYS A 297 22.36 4.09 11.11
N ALA A 298 22.95 2.98 11.54
CA ALA A 298 22.43 2.14 12.60
C ALA A 298 23.28 2.33 13.86
N ASN A 299 22.66 2.65 14.98
CA ASN A 299 23.29 2.64 16.30
C ASN A 299 22.81 1.43 17.11
N ASP A 300 23.40 1.20 18.28
CA ASP A 300 22.97 0.15 19.22
C ASP A 300 22.98 -1.27 18.61
N LEU A 301 23.97 -1.57 17.77
CA LEU A 301 24.12 -2.85 17.05
C LEU A 301 24.10 -4.08 17.95
N ASN A 302 24.61 -3.96 19.19
CA ASN A 302 24.63 -5.03 20.19
C ASN A 302 23.34 -5.16 21.02
N LYS A 303 22.36 -4.26 20.85
CA LYS A 303 21.05 -4.28 21.54
C LYS A 303 19.93 -4.38 20.49
N THR A 304 19.06 -3.37 20.43
CA THR A 304 18.01 -3.23 19.42
C THR A 304 18.46 -2.14 18.44
N PRO A 305 18.94 -2.50 17.24
CA PRO A 305 19.48 -1.54 16.29
C PRO A 305 18.49 -0.42 15.99
N GLN A 306 18.98 0.82 16.03
CA GLN A 306 18.22 2.03 15.69
C GLN A 306 18.73 2.58 14.37
N LEU A 307 17.94 2.43 13.31
CA LEU A 307 18.24 2.94 11.98
C LEU A 307 17.76 4.39 11.85
N ASN A 308 18.60 5.25 11.29
CA ASN A 308 18.28 6.63 10.93
C ASN A 308 18.93 6.96 9.58
N GLY A 309 18.32 7.81 8.76
CA GLY A 309 18.91 8.13 7.47
C GLY A 309 18.07 9.03 6.59
N THR A 310 18.60 9.31 5.41
CA THR A 310 17.87 9.97 4.32
C THR A 310 17.69 9.00 3.16
N LEU A 311 16.55 9.10 2.48
CA LEU A 311 16.28 8.36 1.25
C LEU A 311 15.61 9.28 0.24
N SER A 312 16.14 9.30 -0.97
CA SER A 312 15.63 10.03 -2.12
C SER A 312 15.50 9.06 -3.29
N ILE A 313 14.26 8.75 -3.69
CA ILE A 313 13.93 7.96 -4.88
C ILE A 313 13.59 8.94 -6.00
N ALA A 314 14.34 8.88 -7.10
CA ALA A 314 14.10 9.70 -8.27
C ALA A 314 12.77 9.32 -8.96
N GLN A 315 12.18 10.26 -9.69
CA GLN A 315 10.89 10.05 -10.37
C GLN A 315 10.92 8.78 -11.24
N LEU A 316 10.01 7.85 -10.98
CA LEU A 316 9.85 6.61 -11.74
C LEU A 316 8.39 6.32 -12.10
N ASP A 317 8.20 5.50 -13.13
CA ASP A 317 6.92 4.86 -13.44
C ASP A 317 6.78 3.61 -12.59
N LEU A 318 6.03 3.71 -11.49
CA LEU A 318 5.91 2.63 -10.50
C LEU A 318 5.21 1.42 -11.09
N MET A 319 4.20 1.61 -11.95
CA MET A 319 3.52 0.53 -12.65
C MET A 319 4.47 -0.27 -13.53
N LYS A 320 5.28 0.42 -14.36
CA LYS A 320 6.27 -0.26 -15.22
C LYS A 320 7.38 -0.92 -14.41
N PHE A 321 7.83 -0.29 -13.33
CA PHE A 321 8.84 -0.89 -12.46
C PHE A 321 8.33 -2.19 -11.82
N LEU A 322 7.13 -2.13 -11.22
CA LEU A 322 6.50 -3.28 -10.57
C LEU A 322 6.19 -4.41 -11.57
N ASP A 323 5.70 -4.07 -12.77
CA ASP A 323 5.58 -5.06 -13.84
C ASP A 323 6.95 -5.66 -14.20
N SER A 324 8.01 -4.85 -14.34
CA SER A 324 9.35 -5.34 -14.68
C SER A 324 9.93 -6.35 -13.68
N ILE A 325 9.44 -6.36 -12.44
CA ILE A 325 9.85 -7.30 -11.39
C ILE A 325 8.78 -8.37 -11.09
N GLY A 326 7.78 -8.52 -11.94
CA GLY A 326 6.75 -9.57 -11.80
C GLY A 326 5.78 -9.31 -10.65
N GLN A 327 5.54 -8.06 -10.28
CA GLN A 327 4.64 -7.66 -9.19
C GLN A 327 3.55 -6.69 -9.68
N PRO A 328 2.72 -7.07 -10.67
CA PRO A 328 1.73 -6.16 -11.24
C PRO A 328 0.71 -5.69 -10.20
N LEU A 329 0.40 -4.39 -10.21
CA LEU A 329 -0.66 -3.83 -9.38
C LEU A 329 -2.05 -4.15 -9.96
N PRO A 330 -3.11 -4.10 -9.13
CA PRO A 330 -4.49 -4.16 -9.61
C PRO A 330 -4.78 -3.08 -10.66
N THR A 331 -5.76 -3.33 -11.53
CA THR A 331 -6.15 -2.39 -12.58
C THR A 331 -6.62 -1.07 -12.00
N VAL A 332 -5.90 0.00 -12.32
CA VAL A 332 -6.21 1.41 -12.02
C VAL A 332 -6.48 2.17 -13.32
N ALA A 333 -6.89 3.43 -13.26
CA ALA A 333 -7.07 4.24 -14.45
C ALA A 333 -5.73 4.44 -15.19
N ASP A 334 -5.80 4.56 -16.53
CA ASP A 334 -4.62 4.76 -17.36
C ASP A 334 -3.79 5.97 -16.91
N GLY A 335 -2.46 5.80 -16.89
CA GLY A 335 -1.51 6.83 -16.48
C GLY A 335 -1.38 7.04 -14.96
N SER A 336 -2.10 6.29 -14.12
CA SER A 336 -1.95 6.35 -12.67
C SER A 336 -0.65 5.69 -12.20
N LEU A 337 -0.04 6.22 -11.13
CA LEU A 337 1.24 5.74 -10.58
C LEU A 337 2.40 5.79 -11.61
N SER A 338 2.32 6.71 -12.58
CA SER A 338 3.32 6.85 -13.65
C SER A 338 4.44 7.83 -13.31
N LYS A 339 4.24 8.69 -12.31
CA LYS A 339 5.27 9.59 -11.78
C LYS A 339 5.29 9.49 -10.25
N VAL A 340 6.21 8.69 -9.72
CA VAL A 340 6.42 8.55 -8.28
C VAL A 340 7.82 9.01 -7.93
N GLU A 341 7.93 9.99 -7.05
CA GLU A 341 9.19 10.51 -6.50
C GLU A 341 9.03 10.64 -4.99
N LEU A 342 10.06 10.26 -4.23
CA LEU A 342 10.00 10.26 -2.77
C LEU A 342 11.29 10.82 -2.20
N VAL A 343 11.19 11.77 -1.29
CA VAL A 343 12.28 12.21 -0.42
C VAL A 343 11.79 12.12 1.03
N THR A 344 12.59 11.53 1.92
CA THR A 344 12.19 11.34 3.33
C THR A 344 13.39 11.12 4.24
N HIS A 345 13.23 11.52 5.50
CA HIS A 345 14.05 11.03 6.60
C HIS A 345 13.45 9.74 7.13
N LEU A 346 14.23 8.66 7.15
CA LEU A 346 13.79 7.39 7.70
C LEU A 346 14.34 7.19 9.11
N THR A 347 13.50 6.73 10.02
CA THR A 347 13.92 6.19 11.32
C THR A 347 13.26 4.85 11.53
N GLY A 348 13.91 3.90 12.21
CA GLY A 348 13.35 2.58 12.35
C GLY A 348 14.08 1.65 13.31
N THR A 349 13.39 0.57 13.65
CA THR A 349 13.91 -0.55 14.43
C THR A 349 13.62 -1.85 13.67
N PRO A 350 14.04 -3.03 14.15
CA PRO A 350 13.62 -4.29 13.53
C PRO A 350 12.10 -4.49 13.46
N THR A 351 11.31 -3.74 14.24
CA THR A 351 9.85 -3.88 14.32
C THR A 351 9.08 -2.65 13.84
N SER A 352 9.75 -1.55 13.49
CA SER A 352 9.09 -0.29 13.14
C SER A 352 9.84 0.48 12.05
N LEU A 353 9.11 1.28 11.28
CA LEU A 353 9.66 2.19 10.28
C LEU A 353 8.85 3.48 10.26
N VAL A 354 9.53 4.61 10.27
CA VAL A 354 8.95 5.93 10.18
C VAL A 354 9.60 6.66 9.01
N LEU A 355 8.77 7.27 8.18
CA LEU A 355 9.11 8.18 7.11
C LEU A 355 8.69 9.57 7.54
N ASP A 356 9.63 10.33 8.07
CA ASP A 356 9.50 11.72 8.48
C ASP A 356 9.92 12.67 7.35
N ASP A 357 9.47 13.93 7.47
CA ASP A 357 9.66 14.98 6.45
C ASP A 357 9.40 14.47 5.03
N LEU A 358 8.38 13.62 4.89
CA LEU A 358 8.07 12.95 3.65
C LEU A 358 7.66 14.02 2.63
N ASN A 359 8.29 13.99 1.47
CA ASN A 359 7.89 14.72 0.28
C ASN A 359 7.68 13.68 -0.83
N LEU A 360 6.41 13.39 -1.11
CA LEU A 360 6.01 12.37 -2.08
C LEU A 360 5.28 13.06 -3.23
N LYS A 361 5.84 12.94 -4.43
CA LYS A 361 5.14 13.27 -5.66
C LYS A 361 4.47 12.02 -6.19
N LEU A 362 3.16 12.12 -6.44
CA LEU A 362 2.33 11.05 -6.95
C LEU A 362 1.50 11.57 -8.13
N ASP A 363 1.92 11.22 -9.33
CA ASP A 363 1.42 11.73 -10.60
C ASP A 363 1.50 13.26 -10.66
N ASP A 364 0.35 13.92 -10.52
CA ASP A 364 0.24 15.39 -10.53
C ASP A 364 0.13 15.98 -9.12
N SER A 365 0.15 15.13 -8.08
CA SER A 365 -0.07 15.46 -6.67
C SER A 365 1.26 15.54 -5.92
N ASN A 366 1.38 16.43 -4.95
CA ASN A 366 2.48 16.51 -4.00
C ASN A 366 1.94 16.32 -2.58
N PHE A 367 2.59 15.47 -1.81
CA PHE A 367 2.25 15.13 -0.44
C PHE A 367 3.40 15.47 0.48
N THR A 368 3.07 16.08 1.61
CA THR A 368 4.02 16.32 2.70
C THR A 368 3.54 15.70 4.00
N GLY A 369 4.45 15.24 4.86
CA GLY A 369 4.10 14.84 6.23
C GLY A 369 4.88 13.64 6.76
N ARG A 370 4.16 12.71 7.40
CA ARG A 370 4.73 11.55 8.10
C ARG A 370 3.92 10.29 7.83
N ILE A 371 4.62 9.18 7.59
CA ILE A 371 4.04 7.84 7.57
C ILE A 371 4.84 6.98 8.54
N ALA A 372 4.18 6.30 9.48
CA ALA A 372 4.83 5.41 10.42
C ALA A 372 4.14 4.05 10.47
N ILE A 373 4.94 2.99 10.43
CA ILE A 373 4.54 1.65 10.85
C ILE A 373 5.19 1.42 12.22
N GLU A 374 4.41 1.56 13.30
CA GLU A 374 4.93 1.48 14.66
C GLU A 374 5.24 0.04 15.09
N ASP A 375 4.59 -0.94 14.47
CA ASP A 375 4.74 -2.36 14.74
C ASP A 375 4.40 -3.17 13.48
N PHE A 376 5.38 -3.81 12.85
CA PHE A 376 5.18 -4.62 11.65
C PHE A 376 4.27 -5.83 11.87
N ALA A 377 4.33 -6.46 13.05
CA ALA A 377 3.54 -7.64 13.36
C ALA A 377 2.06 -7.29 13.55
N LYS A 378 1.78 -6.13 14.14
CA LYS A 378 0.41 -5.59 14.29
C LYS A 378 -0.08 -4.79 13.09
N GLN A 379 0.81 -4.48 12.14
CA GLN A 379 0.54 -3.58 11.02
C GLN A 379 0.03 -2.20 11.48
N SER A 380 0.54 -1.72 12.62
CA SER A 380 0.14 -0.45 13.24
C SER A 380 0.59 0.73 12.38
N LEU A 381 -0.35 1.37 11.68
CA LEU A 381 -0.11 2.43 10.72
C LEU A 381 -0.54 3.79 11.30
N ARG A 382 0.35 4.78 11.21
CA ARG A 382 0.05 6.20 11.47
C ARG A 382 0.34 7.00 10.21
N VAL A 383 -0.62 7.79 9.76
CA VAL A 383 -0.52 8.60 8.55
C VAL A 383 -0.92 10.01 8.88
N GLN A 384 -0.01 10.96 8.68
CA GLN A 384 -0.30 12.38 8.74
C GLN A 384 0.19 13.01 7.44
N LEU A 385 -0.72 13.30 6.51
CA LEU A 385 -0.37 13.80 5.19
C LEU A 385 -1.16 15.03 4.81
N LYS A 386 -0.48 15.99 4.19
CA LYS A 386 -1.07 17.12 3.49
C LYS A 386 -0.74 17.03 2.01
N GLY A 387 -1.78 16.93 1.18
CA GLY A 387 -1.70 16.98 -0.28
C GLY A 387 -2.09 18.35 -0.84
N ASP A 388 -1.52 18.74 -1.97
CA ASP A 388 -1.95 19.93 -2.71
C ASP A 388 -3.26 19.65 -3.49
N LYS A 389 -3.20 18.82 -4.52
CA LYS A 389 -4.33 18.31 -5.28
C LYS A 389 -4.24 16.81 -5.35
N PHE A 390 -5.36 16.10 -5.22
CA PHE A 390 -5.38 14.65 -5.38
C PHE A 390 -6.64 14.22 -6.12
N ASP A 391 -6.48 13.46 -7.19
CA ASP A 391 -7.59 12.84 -7.90
C ASP A 391 -7.73 11.38 -7.48
N ALA A 392 -8.59 11.12 -6.51
CA ALA A 392 -8.83 9.79 -5.98
C ALA A 392 -9.51 8.86 -7.01
N ASP A 393 -10.24 9.41 -7.99
CA ASP A 393 -10.95 8.60 -8.98
C ASP A 393 -10.02 7.78 -9.86
N ARG A 394 -8.78 8.23 -10.04
CA ARG A 394 -7.73 7.52 -10.77
C ARG A 394 -7.35 6.18 -10.15
N TYR A 395 -7.54 6.05 -8.83
CA TYR A 395 -7.13 4.90 -8.04
C TYR A 395 -8.30 4.01 -7.59
N LEU A 396 -9.53 4.36 -7.94
CA LEU A 396 -10.69 3.55 -7.62
C LEU A 396 -10.76 2.34 -8.54
N PRO A 397 -11.14 1.15 -8.01
CA PRO A 397 -11.32 -0.02 -8.84
C PRO A 397 -12.45 0.22 -9.86
N PRO A 398 -12.39 -0.42 -11.05
CA PRO A 398 -13.47 -0.35 -12.02
C PRO A 398 -14.77 -0.90 -11.42
N LYS A 399 -15.91 -0.34 -11.85
CA LYS A 399 -17.23 -0.83 -11.41
C LYS A 399 -17.43 -2.29 -11.86
N SER A 400 -17.93 -3.13 -10.95
CA SER A 400 -18.29 -4.53 -11.24
C SER A 400 -19.38 -4.63 -12.32
N ALA A 401 -19.45 -5.78 -12.99
CA ALA A 401 -20.51 -6.06 -13.97
C ALA A 401 -21.92 -6.03 -13.34
N ASP A 402 -22.04 -6.48 -12.09
CA ASP A 402 -23.31 -6.52 -11.34
C ASP A 402 -23.78 -5.11 -10.91
N ALA A 403 -22.87 -4.24 -10.50
CA ALA A 403 -23.20 -2.83 -10.27
C ALA A 403 -23.68 -2.14 -11.56
N ASN A 404 -23.11 -2.49 -12.71
CA ASN A 404 -23.52 -1.96 -14.00
C ASN A 404 -24.88 -2.53 -14.46
N SER A 405 -25.17 -3.80 -14.18
CA SER A 405 -26.43 -4.45 -14.57
C SER A 405 -27.61 -3.93 -13.74
N ALA A 406 -27.47 -3.80 -12.42
CA ALA A 406 -28.50 -3.23 -11.54
C ALA A 406 -28.91 -1.80 -11.97
N SER A 407 -27.93 -0.96 -12.33
CA SER A 407 -28.18 0.39 -12.83
C SER A 407 -28.94 0.39 -14.17
N LYS A 408 -28.62 -0.53 -15.08
CA LYS A 408 -29.28 -0.60 -16.41
C LYS A 408 -30.71 -1.12 -16.31
N VAL A 409 -30.96 -2.14 -15.49
CA VAL A 409 -32.30 -2.68 -15.26
C VAL A 409 -33.22 -1.60 -14.68
N ARG A 410 -32.72 -0.82 -13.71
CA ARG A 410 -33.48 0.29 -13.13
C ARG A 410 -33.81 1.38 -14.15
N GLN A 411 -32.83 1.80 -14.96
CA GLN A 411 -33.07 2.81 -15.99
C GLN A 411 -34.16 2.38 -16.99
N ALA A 412 -34.17 1.11 -17.38
CA ALA A 412 -35.22 0.56 -18.25
C ALA A 412 -36.61 0.57 -17.58
N ASP A 413 -36.70 0.21 -16.29
CA ASP A 413 -37.96 0.25 -15.55
C ASP A 413 -38.50 1.68 -15.37
N VAL A 414 -37.61 2.65 -15.12
CA VAL A 414 -37.96 4.08 -15.03
C VAL A 414 -38.47 4.60 -16.38
N LEU A 415 -37.79 4.28 -17.49
CA LEU A 415 -38.22 4.69 -18.82
C LEU A 415 -39.61 4.11 -19.18
N ASN A 416 -39.87 2.85 -18.84
CA ASN A 416 -41.16 2.22 -19.07
C ASN A 416 -42.28 2.86 -18.23
N SER A 417 -42.01 3.15 -16.96
CA SER A 417 -42.98 3.80 -16.08
C SER A 417 -43.24 5.26 -16.48
N GLU A 418 -42.22 5.99 -16.96
CA GLU A 418 -42.39 7.33 -17.52
C GLU A 418 -43.25 7.31 -18.80
N ALA A 419 -43.00 6.38 -19.72
CA ALA A 419 -43.82 6.22 -20.93
C ALA A 419 -45.29 5.95 -20.62
N ASN A 420 -45.57 5.07 -19.64
CA ASN A 420 -46.93 4.77 -19.19
C ASN A 420 -47.60 5.96 -18.49
N ALA A 421 -46.84 6.77 -17.74
CA ALA A 421 -47.36 7.94 -17.06
C ALA A 421 -47.76 9.08 -18.02
N ILE A 422 -47.11 9.18 -19.18
CA ILE A 422 -47.38 10.19 -20.22
C ILE A 422 -48.54 9.77 -21.15
N ALA A 423 -48.74 8.46 -21.36
CA ALA A 423 -49.64 7.96 -22.41
C ALA A 423 -51.16 8.05 -22.13
N SER A 424 -51.64 8.40 -20.93
CA SER A 424 -53.10 8.38 -20.67
C SER A 424 -53.58 9.10 -19.39
N SER A 425 -54.88 9.41 -19.33
CA SER A 425 -55.65 9.76 -18.11
C SER A 425 -55.87 8.55 -17.16
N SER A 426 -54.91 7.63 -17.11
CA SER A 426 -54.94 6.34 -16.40
C SER A 426 -54.66 6.48 -14.89
N PRO A 427 -55.02 5.45 -14.06
CA PRO A 427 -54.67 5.31 -12.64
C PRO A 427 -53.21 5.66 -12.29
N LEU A 428 -52.98 5.95 -10.99
CA LEU A 428 -51.66 6.22 -10.43
C LEU A 428 -50.64 5.16 -10.87
N PRO A 429 -49.41 5.55 -11.27
CA PRO A 429 -48.35 4.59 -11.55
C PRO A 429 -48.13 3.63 -10.38
N GLU A 430 -47.83 2.36 -10.69
CA GLU A 430 -47.49 1.40 -9.66
C GLU A 430 -46.15 1.74 -8.99
N SER A 431 -46.02 1.37 -7.71
CA SER A 431 -44.76 1.49 -6.99
C SER A 431 -43.73 0.51 -7.58
N PRO A 432 -42.46 0.93 -7.73
CA PRO A 432 -41.42 0.03 -8.22
C PRO A 432 -41.21 -1.16 -7.27
N THR A 433 -41.01 -2.36 -7.84
CA THR A 433 -40.85 -3.61 -7.07
C THR A 433 -39.44 -4.20 -7.14
N LYS A 434 -38.60 -3.74 -8.07
CA LYS A 434 -37.22 -4.24 -8.22
C LYS A 434 -36.25 -3.47 -7.33
N GLY A 435 -35.32 -4.20 -6.71
CA GLY A 435 -34.28 -3.64 -5.85
C GLY A 435 -33.33 -2.73 -6.63
N ALA A 436 -33.00 -1.58 -6.05
CA ALA A 436 -32.19 -0.54 -6.69
C ALA A 436 -30.67 -0.66 -6.40
N TRP A 437 -30.26 -1.59 -5.53
CA TRP A 437 -28.93 -1.60 -4.92
C TRP A 437 -28.18 -2.91 -5.12
N SER A 438 -26.85 -2.83 -5.29
CA SER A 438 -25.99 -4.00 -5.45
C SER A 438 -25.86 -4.82 -4.16
N SER A 439 -25.77 -6.14 -4.29
CA SER A 439 -25.42 -7.09 -3.23
C SER A 439 -23.91 -7.32 -3.07
N ASP A 440 -23.09 -6.69 -3.92
CA ASP A 440 -21.63 -6.83 -3.88
C ASP A 440 -21.06 -6.45 -2.52
N LYS A 441 -20.04 -7.19 -2.10
CA LYS A 441 -19.33 -6.92 -0.85
C LYS A 441 -18.55 -5.61 -0.98
N LEU A 442 -18.76 -4.70 -0.04
CA LEU A 442 -18.13 -3.37 -0.08
C LEU A 442 -16.76 -3.33 0.59
N LEU A 443 -16.60 -4.05 1.70
CA LEU A 443 -15.46 -3.92 2.59
C LEU A 443 -14.77 -5.28 2.87
N PRO A 444 -13.43 -5.32 2.94
CA PRO A 444 -12.67 -6.51 3.33
C PRO A 444 -12.68 -6.69 4.86
N ILE A 445 -13.80 -7.16 5.41
CA ILE A 445 -14.08 -7.24 6.85
C ILE A 445 -12.96 -7.87 7.67
N GLU A 446 -12.39 -9.00 7.22
CA GLU A 446 -11.32 -9.67 7.96
C GLU A 446 -10.06 -8.81 8.12
N ARG A 447 -9.69 -8.04 7.08
CA ARG A 447 -8.55 -7.10 7.17
C ARG A 447 -8.86 -5.91 8.09
N LEU A 448 -10.11 -5.47 8.10
CA LEU A 448 -10.54 -4.36 8.95
C LEU A 448 -10.61 -4.76 10.44
N ARG A 449 -10.80 -6.04 10.76
CA ARG A 449 -10.79 -6.54 12.15
C ARG A 449 -9.41 -6.42 12.80
N SER A 450 -8.35 -6.67 12.04
CA SER A 450 -6.96 -6.56 12.51
C SER A 450 -6.34 -5.19 12.26
N ALA A 451 -7.10 -4.23 11.72
CA ALA A 451 -6.58 -2.90 11.42
C ALA A 451 -6.22 -2.14 12.71
N ASP A 452 -4.99 -1.63 12.76
CA ASP A 452 -4.49 -0.65 13.71
C ASP A 452 -4.03 0.56 12.88
N VAL A 453 -4.89 1.57 12.76
CA VAL A 453 -4.70 2.73 11.86
C VAL A 453 -5.07 4.01 12.57
N ASP A 454 -4.22 5.04 12.45
CA ASP A 454 -4.54 6.44 12.75
C ASP A 454 -4.21 7.27 11.50
N ALA A 455 -5.19 7.98 10.96
CA ALA A 455 -5.06 8.73 9.72
C ALA A 455 -5.58 10.16 9.89
N ASP A 456 -4.69 11.13 9.63
CA ASP A 456 -4.96 12.56 9.52
C ASP A 456 -4.54 13.02 8.13
N LEU A 457 -5.49 13.10 7.22
CA LEU A 457 -5.26 13.47 5.82
C LEU A 457 -5.91 14.82 5.54
N SER A 458 -5.19 15.69 4.84
CA SER A 458 -5.71 16.95 4.33
C SER A 458 -5.32 17.17 2.88
N PHE A 459 -6.19 17.81 2.11
CA PHE A 459 -5.97 18.13 0.70
C PHE A 459 -6.46 19.55 0.43
N ASP A 460 -5.67 20.39 -0.24
CA ASP A 460 -6.17 21.70 -0.67
C ASP A 460 -7.28 21.50 -1.73
N GLN A 461 -7.14 20.49 -2.61
CA GLN A 461 -8.17 20.04 -3.53
C GLN A 461 -8.21 18.50 -3.68
N LEU A 462 -9.37 17.89 -3.43
CA LEU A 462 -9.63 16.47 -3.63
C LEU A 462 -10.70 16.26 -4.70
N THR A 463 -10.40 15.49 -5.75
CA THR A 463 -11.42 15.00 -6.67
C THR A 463 -11.85 13.61 -6.25
N LEU A 464 -13.13 13.43 -5.91
CA LEU A 464 -13.70 12.13 -5.55
C LEU A 464 -15.08 11.97 -6.18
N LYS A 465 -15.30 10.89 -6.94
CA LYS A 465 -16.50 10.64 -7.74
C LYS A 465 -16.89 11.83 -8.62
N LYS A 466 -15.89 12.46 -9.24
CA LYS A 466 -15.95 13.67 -10.08
C LYS A 466 -16.36 14.94 -9.32
N LEU A 467 -16.49 14.87 -7.99
CA LEU A 467 -16.80 16.02 -7.16
C LEU A 467 -15.50 16.73 -6.77
N PRO A 468 -15.37 18.04 -7.06
CA PRO A 468 -14.24 18.83 -6.62
C PRO A 468 -14.49 19.28 -5.17
N ILE A 469 -13.75 18.69 -4.24
CA ILE A 469 -13.81 18.99 -2.83
C ILE A 469 -12.62 19.89 -2.48
N GLY A 470 -12.87 21.15 -2.12
CA GLY A 470 -11.85 22.05 -1.59
C GLY A 470 -11.61 21.83 -0.11
N ASN A 471 -10.39 22.11 0.37
CA ASN A 471 -10.02 22.06 1.79
C ASN A 471 -10.48 20.75 2.48
N ALA A 472 -10.30 19.61 1.79
CA ALA A 472 -10.75 18.33 2.28
C ALA A 472 -9.90 17.90 3.48
N ALA A 473 -10.54 17.44 4.56
CA ALA A 473 -9.85 16.90 5.71
C ALA A 473 -10.54 15.63 6.22
N LEU A 474 -9.75 14.64 6.60
CA LEU A 474 -10.17 13.34 7.11
C LEU A 474 -9.36 13.01 8.36
N LYS A 475 -10.04 12.76 9.47
CA LYS A 475 -9.49 12.14 10.68
C LYS A 475 -10.21 10.83 10.95
N ALA A 476 -9.48 9.73 10.87
CA ALA A 476 -10.02 8.39 11.08
C ALA A 476 -9.08 7.53 11.91
N THR A 477 -9.65 6.70 12.78
CA THR A 477 -8.91 5.70 13.55
C THR A 477 -9.54 4.32 13.35
N GLY A 478 -8.75 3.26 13.50
CA GLY A 478 -9.21 1.89 13.45
C GLY A 478 -8.40 1.07 14.43
N LEU A 479 -9.06 0.41 15.39
CA LEU A 479 -8.39 -0.46 16.34
C LEU A 479 -9.32 -1.58 16.78
N GLY A 480 -8.84 -2.82 16.72
CA GLY A 480 -9.56 -4.00 17.24
C GLY A 480 -10.95 -4.19 16.62
N GLY A 481 -11.09 -3.90 15.32
CA GLY A 481 -12.34 -4.03 14.57
C GLY A 481 -13.37 -2.93 14.80
N VAL A 482 -13.00 -1.82 15.43
CA VAL A 482 -13.82 -0.60 15.49
C VAL A 482 -13.11 0.50 14.73
N LEU A 483 -13.74 0.97 13.65
CA LEU A 483 -13.27 2.09 12.83
C LEU A 483 -14.10 3.33 13.15
N THR A 484 -13.46 4.44 13.46
CA THR A 484 -14.10 5.71 13.79
C THR A 484 -13.70 6.75 12.77
N LEU A 485 -14.70 7.37 12.15
CA LEU A 485 -14.56 8.60 11.37
C LEU A 485 -14.80 9.77 12.32
N GLY A 486 -13.72 10.35 12.85
CA GLY A 486 -13.79 11.44 13.81
C GLY A 486 -14.24 12.76 13.17
N ASP A 487 -13.66 13.07 12.00
CA ASP A 487 -14.01 14.24 11.20
C ASP A 487 -13.78 13.93 9.72
N LEU A 488 -14.75 14.21 8.87
CA LEU A 488 -14.59 14.26 7.42
C LEU A 488 -15.29 15.52 6.95
N ARG A 489 -14.54 16.47 6.41
CA ARG A 489 -15.07 17.77 6.02
C ARG A 489 -14.46 18.28 4.73
N GLY A 490 -15.14 19.23 4.11
CA GLY A 490 -14.63 19.94 2.95
C GLY A 490 -15.66 20.91 2.37
N GLU A 491 -15.21 21.65 1.38
CA GLU A 491 -16.02 22.57 0.59
C GLU A 491 -16.43 21.89 -0.71
N LEU A 492 -17.71 21.95 -1.04
CA LEU A 492 -18.24 21.37 -2.27
C LEU A 492 -18.96 22.47 -3.05
N TYR A 493 -18.30 22.97 -4.11
CA TYR A 493 -18.69 24.17 -4.83
C TYR A 493 -18.80 25.39 -3.90
N SER A 494 -19.99 25.98 -3.75
CA SER A 494 -20.26 27.12 -2.87
C SER A 494 -20.74 26.73 -1.47
N GLY A 495 -20.86 25.42 -1.19
CA GLY A 495 -21.33 24.90 0.09
C GLY A 495 -20.23 24.14 0.84
N SER A 496 -20.58 23.60 2.00
CA SER A 496 -19.67 22.76 2.78
C SER A 496 -20.37 21.50 3.30
N PHE A 497 -19.57 20.51 3.66
CA PHE A 497 -20.05 19.31 4.33
C PHE A 497 -19.17 18.92 5.51
N SER A 498 -19.76 18.20 6.46
CA SER A 498 -19.05 17.46 7.49
C SER A 498 -19.73 16.12 7.74
N ALA A 499 -18.96 15.11 8.10
CA ALA A 499 -19.45 13.80 8.46
C ALA A 499 -18.61 13.19 9.58
N LYS A 500 -19.26 12.40 10.43
CA LYS A 500 -18.61 11.58 11.45
C LYS A 500 -19.39 10.29 11.64
N GLY A 501 -18.75 9.24 12.12
CA GLY A 501 -19.39 7.95 12.22
C GLY A 501 -18.48 6.86 12.75
N SER A 502 -19.01 5.66 12.81
CA SER A 502 -18.25 4.48 13.20
C SER A 502 -18.72 3.23 12.47
N LEU A 503 -17.80 2.32 12.23
CA LEU A 503 -18.04 1.00 11.67
C LEU A 503 -17.49 -0.05 12.64
N ASP A 504 -18.37 -0.86 13.20
CA ASP A 504 -18.01 -2.00 14.04
C ASP A 504 -18.06 -3.28 13.20
N VAL A 505 -16.89 -3.87 12.97
CA VAL A 505 -16.71 -5.11 12.20
C VAL A 505 -16.45 -6.34 13.08
N ARG A 506 -16.56 -6.20 14.41
CA ARG A 506 -16.42 -7.35 15.32
C ARG A 506 -17.53 -8.38 15.13
N PRO A 507 -18.80 -8.00 14.91
CA PRO A 507 -19.85 -8.96 14.53
C PRO A 507 -19.70 -9.44 13.07
N ASP A 508 -20.32 -10.56 12.72
CA ASP A 508 -20.34 -11.06 11.33
C ASP A 508 -21.15 -10.18 10.38
N VAL A 509 -22.16 -9.50 10.92
CA VAL A 509 -22.91 -8.44 10.24
C VAL A 509 -22.42 -7.10 10.77
N PRO A 510 -21.59 -6.35 10.02
CA PRO A 510 -21.04 -5.08 10.47
C PRO A 510 -22.13 -4.08 10.81
N ARG A 511 -21.85 -3.16 11.74
CA ARG A 511 -22.77 -2.09 12.14
C ARG A 511 -22.16 -0.73 11.84
N LEU A 512 -22.90 0.13 11.19
CA LEU A 512 -22.50 1.47 10.78
C LEU A 512 -23.34 2.51 11.54
N THR A 513 -22.67 3.55 12.03
CA THR A 513 -23.30 4.80 12.43
C THR A 513 -22.73 5.93 11.57
N LEU A 514 -23.58 6.86 11.15
CA LEU A 514 -23.18 7.98 10.29
C LEU A 514 -24.01 9.22 10.58
N GLN A 515 -23.33 10.29 10.94
CA GLN A 515 -23.89 11.62 11.03
C GLN A 515 -23.34 12.47 9.90
N THR A 516 -24.22 13.14 9.16
CA THR A 516 -23.81 14.03 8.07
C THR A 516 -24.45 15.39 8.22
N ARG A 517 -23.70 16.43 7.86
CA ARG A 517 -24.20 17.79 7.71
C ARG A 517 -23.75 18.35 6.37
N LEU A 518 -24.70 18.82 5.59
CA LEU A 518 -24.47 19.62 4.39
C LEU A 518 -24.96 21.03 4.67
N ASN A 519 -24.22 22.04 4.22
CA ASN A 519 -24.60 23.44 4.32
C ASN A 519 -24.59 24.08 2.93
N ARG A 520 -25.77 24.45 2.44
CA ARG A 520 -25.99 25.15 1.17
C ARG A 520 -25.25 24.55 -0.05
N VAL A 521 -25.18 23.21 -0.14
CA VAL A 521 -24.53 22.51 -1.26
C VAL A 521 -25.44 22.57 -2.50
N PRO A 522 -24.95 23.05 -3.67
CA PRO A 522 -25.76 23.14 -4.88
C PRO A 522 -26.06 21.75 -5.47
N VAL A 523 -27.30 21.27 -5.30
CA VAL A 523 -27.71 19.91 -5.69
C VAL A 523 -27.53 19.66 -7.19
N GLU A 524 -27.78 20.66 -8.02
CA GLU A 524 -27.68 20.54 -9.46
C GLU A 524 -26.24 20.27 -9.93
N ARG A 525 -25.25 20.86 -9.27
CA ARG A 525 -23.83 20.66 -9.61
C ARG A 525 -23.38 19.25 -9.26
N VAL A 526 -23.82 18.75 -8.10
CA VAL A 526 -23.54 17.37 -7.65
C VAL A 526 -24.14 16.35 -8.63
N LEU A 527 -25.41 16.52 -9.02
CA LEU A 527 -26.08 15.63 -9.97
C LEU A 527 -25.42 15.69 -11.36
N GLN A 528 -25.06 16.89 -11.84
CA GLN A 528 -24.38 17.09 -13.12
C GLN A 528 -23.00 16.43 -13.15
N ALA A 529 -22.21 16.51 -12.08
CA ALA A 529 -20.91 15.83 -11.98
C ALA A 529 -21.03 14.31 -12.11
N GLN A 530 -22.18 13.75 -11.70
CA GLN A 530 -22.51 12.34 -11.85
C GLN A 530 -23.15 11.99 -13.20
N GLY A 531 -23.27 12.95 -14.13
CA GLY A 531 -23.87 12.77 -15.45
C GLY A 531 -25.40 12.71 -15.45
N GLN A 532 -26.05 13.17 -14.38
CA GLN A 532 -27.52 13.17 -14.25
C GLN A 532 -28.11 14.54 -14.62
N LYS A 533 -29.35 14.54 -15.13
CA LYS A 533 -30.12 15.76 -15.36
C LYS A 533 -30.82 16.14 -14.05
N PRO A 534 -30.54 17.33 -13.47
CA PRO A 534 -31.15 17.72 -12.21
C PRO A 534 -32.65 17.99 -12.40
N PRO A 535 -33.56 17.36 -11.61
CA PRO A 535 -34.98 17.69 -11.64
C PRO A 535 -35.28 19.01 -10.93
N VAL A 536 -34.41 19.39 -10.01
CA VAL A 536 -34.50 20.59 -9.18
C VAL A 536 -33.12 21.22 -9.03
N LYS A 537 -33.07 22.54 -8.92
CA LYS A 537 -31.87 23.31 -8.53
C LYS A 537 -32.08 23.93 -7.16
N GLY A 538 -30.99 24.22 -6.45
CA GLY A 538 -31.04 24.95 -5.19
C GLY A 538 -29.90 24.60 -4.23
N ALA A 539 -29.79 25.36 -3.14
CA ALA A 539 -28.78 25.15 -2.12
C ALA A 539 -29.31 24.23 -1.00
N LEU A 540 -28.81 22.99 -0.94
CA LEU A 540 -29.24 21.97 0.03
C LEU A 540 -28.50 22.13 1.36
N THR A 541 -29.27 22.29 2.42
CA THR A 541 -28.84 22.08 3.81
C THR A 541 -29.47 20.79 4.30
N LEU A 542 -28.66 19.87 4.84
CA LEU A 542 -29.09 18.55 5.30
C LEU A 542 -28.42 18.27 6.64
N ASN A 543 -29.18 17.77 7.61
CA ASN A 543 -28.63 17.15 8.81
C ASN A 543 -29.18 15.73 8.89
N SER A 544 -28.33 14.74 9.16
CA SER A 544 -28.75 13.36 9.32
C SER A 544 -28.02 12.64 10.44
N ASP A 545 -28.70 11.65 11.02
CA ASP A 545 -28.15 10.66 11.95
C ASP A 545 -28.72 9.30 11.58
N PHE A 546 -27.85 8.40 11.11
CA PHE A 546 -28.22 7.11 10.57
C PHE A 546 -27.47 5.97 11.24
N THR A 547 -28.16 4.84 11.31
CA THR A 547 -27.61 3.53 11.65
C THR A 547 -27.95 2.54 10.55
N ALA A 548 -27.04 1.62 10.27
CA ALA A 548 -27.24 0.57 9.28
C ALA A 548 -26.43 -0.67 9.64
N SER A 549 -26.73 -1.80 8.99
CA SER A 549 -26.03 -3.06 9.19
C SER A 549 -25.79 -3.80 7.88
N GLY A 550 -24.70 -4.55 7.82
CA GLY A 550 -24.32 -5.35 6.66
C GLY A 550 -23.14 -4.79 5.86
N ASN A 551 -22.76 -5.53 4.82
CA ASN A 551 -21.57 -5.26 4.00
C ASN A 551 -21.91 -5.27 2.50
N SER A 552 -23.03 -4.66 2.13
CA SER A 552 -23.43 -4.41 0.74
C SER A 552 -24.34 -3.19 0.68
N GLN A 553 -24.48 -2.55 -0.50
CA GLN A 553 -25.38 -1.40 -0.64
C GLN A 553 -26.81 -1.79 -0.26
N LYS A 554 -27.27 -2.95 -0.77
CA LYS A 554 -28.59 -3.48 -0.45
C LYS A 554 -28.79 -3.68 1.06
N ALA A 555 -27.87 -4.36 1.75
CA ALA A 555 -28.02 -4.62 3.18
C ALA A 555 -28.03 -3.34 4.02
N LEU A 556 -27.16 -2.38 3.68
CA LEU A 556 -27.10 -1.08 4.36
C LEU A 556 -28.40 -0.30 4.18
N ILE A 557 -28.98 -0.26 2.97
CA ILE A 557 -30.25 0.41 2.72
C ILE A 557 -31.43 -0.32 3.38
N ASP A 558 -31.50 -1.65 3.24
CA ASP A 558 -32.59 -2.46 3.80
C ASP A 558 -32.67 -2.36 5.34
N SER A 559 -31.54 -2.10 6.00
CA SER A 559 -31.45 -1.95 7.46
C SER A 559 -31.24 -0.50 7.92
N LEU A 560 -31.40 0.47 7.02
CA LEU A 560 -31.18 1.88 7.32
C LEU A 560 -32.26 2.39 8.28
N ASN A 561 -31.84 2.91 9.42
CA ASN A 561 -32.68 3.49 10.45
C ASN A 561 -32.11 4.86 10.88
N GLY A 562 -32.97 5.79 11.30
CA GLY A 562 -32.52 7.07 11.85
C GLY A 562 -33.37 8.26 11.44
N THR A 563 -32.79 9.45 11.44
CA THR A 563 -33.50 10.70 11.13
C THR A 563 -32.73 11.59 10.19
N ALA A 564 -33.43 12.41 9.41
CA ALA A 564 -32.83 13.49 8.65
C ALA A 564 -33.76 14.70 8.59
N SER A 565 -33.18 15.89 8.45
CA SER A 565 -33.91 17.14 8.18
C SER A 565 -33.23 17.86 7.03
N PHE A 566 -34.00 18.40 6.11
CA PHE A 566 -33.46 19.08 4.94
C PHE A 566 -34.20 20.38 4.64
N VAL A 567 -33.45 21.31 4.06
CA VAL A 567 -33.94 22.57 3.50
C VAL A 567 -33.21 22.82 2.20
N LEU A 568 -33.94 22.99 1.11
CA LEU A 568 -33.44 23.39 -0.18
C LEU A 568 -33.88 24.83 -0.41
N ASN A 569 -32.93 25.77 -0.41
CA ASN A 569 -33.20 27.19 -0.59
C ASN A 569 -32.98 27.63 -2.03
N ASP A 570 -33.59 28.77 -2.39
CA ASP A 570 -33.36 29.48 -3.66
C ASP A 570 -33.56 28.56 -4.86
N GLY A 571 -34.63 27.79 -4.82
CA GLY A 571 -34.78 26.63 -5.67
C GLY A 571 -35.55 26.87 -6.95
N LEU A 572 -35.35 25.98 -7.92
CA LEU A 572 -35.98 26.04 -9.22
C LEU A 572 -36.40 24.64 -9.67
N LEU A 573 -37.70 24.40 -9.85
CA LEU A 573 -38.24 23.20 -10.48
C LEU A 573 -38.16 23.34 -11.99
N LEU A 574 -37.42 22.44 -12.64
CA LEU A 574 -37.15 22.56 -14.08
C LEU A 574 -38.27 21.96 -14.92
N ASN A 575 -38.62 22.64 -16.01
CA ASN A 575 -39.63 22.23 -16.99
C ASN A 575 -41.04 22.02 -16.41
N ALA A 576 -41.34 22.63 -15.27
CA ALA A 576 -42.68 22.73 -14.72
C ALA A 576 -42.94 24.23 -14.46
N ASN A 577 -43.97 24.81 -15.07
CA ASN A 577 -44.40 26.20 -14.79
C ASN A 577 -45.75 26.19 -14.08
N LEU A 578 -45.72 25.79 -12.80
CA LEU A 578 -46.90 25.65 -11.95
C LEU A 578 -47.58 27.00 -11.72
N GLU A 579 -46.82 28.09 -11.61
CA GLU A 579 -47.34 29.45 -11.45
C GLU A 579 -48.20 29.86 -12.65
N GLN A 580 -47.68 29.71 -13.87
CA GLN A 580 -48.41 30.06 -15.10
C GLN A 580 -49.62 29.16 -15.30
N GLN A 581 -49.47 27.85 -15.08
CA GLN A 581 -50.56 26.89 -15.24
C GLN A 581 -51.69 27.16 -14.24
N LEU A 582 -51.35 27.51 -13.00
CA LEU A 582 -52.31 27.93 -11.99
C LEU A 582 -52.99 29.25 -12.35
N CYS A 583 -52.21 30.28 -12.70
CA CYS A 583 -52.70 31.60 -13.10
C CYS A 583 -53.64 31.50 -14.32
N THR A 584 -53.33 30.63 -15.28
CA THR A 584 -54.22 30.31 -16.41
C THR A 584 -55.54 29.69 -15.95
N GLY A 585 -55.50 28.74 -15.01
CA GLY A 585 -56.69 28.14 -14.40
C GLY A 585 -57.56 29.17 -13.65
N ILE A 586 -56.94 30.03 -12.86
CA ILE A 586 -57.62 31.12 -12.13
C ILE A 586 -58.21 32.15 -13.11
N ALA A 587 -57.48 32.53 -14.16
CA ALA A 587 -57.97 33.45 -15.18
C ALA A 587 -59.18 32.90 -15.92
N THR A 588 -59.19 31.59 -16.23
CA THR A 588 -60.35 30.91 -16.81
C THR A 588 -61.55 30.93 -15.87
N LEU A 589 -61.35 30.65 -14.58
CA LEU A 589 -62.40 30.78 -13.56
C LEU A 589 -62.95 32.20 -13.44
N ASN A 590 -62.06 33.19 -13.50
CA ASN A 590 -62.40 34.61 -13.44
C ASN A 590 -62.98 35.13 -14.77
N ARG A 591 -63.03 34.29 -15.82
CA ARG A 591 -63.41 34.66 -17.20
C ARG A 591 -62.60 35.85 -17.74
N LYS A 592 -61.32 35.91 -17.38
CA LYS A 592 -60.36 36.94 -17.81
C LYS A 592 -59.26 36.30 -18.64
N THR A 593 -58.64 37.08 -19.51
CA THR A 593 -57.43 36.69 -20.22
C THR A 593 -56.21 37.23 -19.49
N LEU A 594 -55.12 36.46 -19.46
CA LEU A 594 -53.86 36.91 -18.90
C LEU A 594 -53.32 38.12 -19.67
N SER A 595 -52.78 39.09 -18.95
CA SER A 595 -52.31 40.35 -19.53
C SER A 595 -50.83 40.32 -19.93
N GLY A 596 -50.05 39.32 -19.47
CA GLY A 596 -48.62 39.19 -19.72
C GLY A 596 -48.20 37.86 -20.38
N GLU A 597 -46.98 37.85 -20.94
CA GLU A 597 -46.33 36.64 -21.46
C GLU A 597 -45.99 35.63 -20.33
N PRO A 598 -45.92 34.32 -20.64
CA PRO A 598 -45.59 33.29 -19.65
C PRO A 598 -44.25 33.57 -18.96
N ARG A 599 -44.26 33.58 -17.61
CA ARG A 599 -43.05 33.71 -16.79
C ARG A 599 -42.20 32.43 -16.90
N GLY A 600 -41.41 32.30 -17.96
CA GLY A 600 -40.46 31.20 -18.17
C GLY A 600 -41.09 29.80 -18.31
N LYS A 601 -40.26 28.76 -18.22
CA LYS A 601 -40.67 27.34 -18.29
C LYS A 601 -40.47 26.56 -16.99
N ASP A 602 -39.87 27.21 -16.00
CA ASP A 602 -39.46 26.65 -14.72
C ASP A 602 -40.25 27.34 -13.58
N THR A 603 -40.39 26.69 -12.42
CA THR A 603 -41.10 27.26 -11.25
C THR A 603 -40.09 27.57 -10.14
N PRO A 604 -39.88 28.84 -9.78
CA PRO A 604 -39.05 29.21 -8.64
C PRO A 604 -39.75 28.87 -7.31
N PHE A 605 -38.97 28.54 -6.29
CA PHE A 605 -39.47 28.40 -4.91
C PHE A 605 -38.46 28.95 -3.90
N GLN A 606 -38.96 29.51 -2.81
CA GLN A 606 -38.14 30.10 -1.76
C GLN A 606 -37.43 29.03 -0.92
N ASP A 607 -38.23 28.07 -0.42
CA ASP A 607 -37.71 26.92 0.30
C ASP A 607 -38.53 25.66 0.02
N LEU A 608 -37.86 24.52 0.10
CA LEU A 608 -38.44 23.18 0.17
C LEU A 608 -37.82 22.49 1.37
N LYS A 609 -38.61 22.11 2.36
CA LYS A 609 -38.12 21.58 3.65
C LYS A 609 -38.97 20.44 4.19
N GLY A 610 -38.37 19.63 5.06
CA GLY A 610 -39.07 18.57 5.78
C GLY A 610 -38.14 17.75 6.67
N SER A 611 -38.74 16.83 7.41
CA SER A 611 -38.09 15.83 8.25
C SER A 611 -38.34 14.41 7.72
N LEU A 612 -37.40 13.50 7.93
CA LEU A 612 -37.46 12.11 7.51
C LEU A 612 -37.18 11.22 8.71
N ASN A 613 -38.08 10.27 8.98
CA ASN A 613 -37.87 9.17 9.92
C ASN A 613 -37.67 7.88 9.13
N LEU A 614 -36.48 7.30 9.23
CA LEU A 614 -36.12 6.11 8.47
C LEU A 614 -36.29 4.87 9.34
N HIS A 615 -37.02 3.89 8.84
CA HIS A 615 -37.15 2.58 9.45
C HIS A 615 -37.01 1.48 8.39
N ASN A 616 -35.96 0.66 8.53
CA ASN A 616 -35.66 -0.47 7.64
C ASN A 616 -35.74 -0.10 6.13
N GLY A 617 -35.09 1.01 5.77
CA GLY A 617 -35.01 1.50 4.41
C GLY A 617 -36.24 2.25 3.89
N VAL A 618 -37.28 2.44 4.71
CA VAL A 618 -38.44 3.30 4.37
C VAL A 618 -38.33 4.61 5.13
N ALA A 619 -38.27 5.73 4.40
CA ALA A 619 -38.21 7.08 4.95
C ALA A 619 -39.61 7.69 4.97
N SER A 620 -40.16 7.90 6.17
CA SER A 620 -41.45 8.57 6.35
C SER A 620 -41.24 10.07 6.56
N ASN A 621 -41.99 10.88 5.81
CA ASN A 621 -41.97 12.32 5.87
C ASN A 621 -43.35 12.85 6.30
N PRO A 622 -43.48 13.45 7.50
CA PRO A 622 -44.77 13.94 7.98
C PRO A 622 -45.06 15.40 7.61
N ASP A 623 -44.05 16.16 7.18
CA ASP A 623 -44.05 17.62 7.20
C ASP A 623 -43.33 18.28 6.01
N LEU A 624 -43.37 17.67 4.83
CA LEU A 624 -42.88 18.32 3.60
C LEU A 624 -43.61 19.64 3.41
N LYS A 625 -42.85 20.70 3.17
CA LYS A 625 -43.37 22.02 2.84
C LYS A 625 -42.58 22.65 1.70
N VAL A 626 -43.28 23.23 0.74
CA VAL A 626 -42.69 24.03 -0.34
C VAL A 626 -43.36 25.41 -0.34
N ASN A 627 -42.54 26.46 -0.32
CA ASN A 627 -43.01 27.84 -0.42
C ASN A 627 -42.72 28.36 -1.83
N ILE A 628 -43.75 28.43 -2.66
CA ILE A 628 -43.71 28.97 -4.02
C ILE A 628 -44.42 30.34 -4.00
N PRO A 629 -43.95 31.37 -4.71
CA PRO A 629 -44.69 32.63 -4.82
C PRO A 629 -46.17 32.40 -5.23
N GLY A 630 -47.11 32.78 -4.36
CA GLY A 630 -48.55 32.61 -4.57
C GLY A 630 -49.13 31.21 -4.30
N LEU A 631 -48.30 30.29 -3.80
CA LEU A 631 -48.61 28.87 -3.63
C LEU A 631 -47.90 28.30 -2.38
N SER A 632 -48.65 27.71 -1.45
CA SER A 632 -48.05 26.89 -0.39
C SER A 632 -48.36 25.42 -0.65
N VAL A 633 -47.35 24.57 -0.60
CA VAL A 633 -47.51 23.13 -0.78
C VAL A 633 -47.14 22.44 0.52
N ASN A 634 -48.06 21.69 1.10
CA ASN A 634 -47.80 20.81 2.22
C ASN A 634 -47.85 19.36 1.75
N GLY A 635 -47.09 18.48 2.36
CA GLY A 635 -47.09 17.08 1.96
C GLY A 635 -46.68 16.15 3.09
N ASN A 636 -47.17 14.93 3.01
CA ASN A 636 -46.75 13.84 3.87
C ASN A 636 -46.80 12.52 3.10
N GLY A 637 -45.88 11.62 3.39
CA GLY A 637 -45.77 10.37 2.65
C GLY A 637 -44.50 9.61 2.95
N ASP A 638 -44.31 8.53 2.21
CA ASP A 638 -43.19 7.61 2.40
C ASP A 638 -42.34 7.51 1.12
N ILE A 639 -41.03 7.40 1.32
CA ILE A 639 -40.05 7.03 0.30
C ILE A 639 -39.48 5.67 0.67
N ASP A 640 -39.74 4.66 -0.14
CA ASP A 640 -39.07 3.36 -0.01
C ASP A 640 -37.72 3.42 -0.75
N LEU A 641 -36.63 3.57 0.00
CA LEU A 641 -35.29 3.68 -0.56
C LEU A 641 -34.81 2.37 -1.18
N ARG A 642 -35.36 1.22 -0.78
CA ARG A 642 -34.94 -0.11 -1.26
C ARG A 642 -35.25 -0.31 -2.73
N VAL A 643 -36.37 0.30 -3.17
CA VAL A 643 -36.88 0.28 -4.54
C VAL A 643 -36.94 1.67 -5.18
N LEU A 644 -36.47 2.71 -4.49
CA LEU A 644 -36.53 4.11 -4.92
C LEU A 644 -37.95 4.52 -5.38
N GLY A 645 -38.94 4.17 -4.56
CA GLY A 645 -40.36 4.48 -4.80
C GLY A 645 -40.89 5.54 -3.84
N MET A 646 -41.89 6.31 -4.26
CA MET A 646 -42.59 7.28 -3.42
C MET A 646 -44.10 7.04 -3.43
N ASP A 647 -44.76 7.32 -2.30
CA ASP A 647 -46.22 7.52 -2.17
C ASP A 647 -46.45 8.71 -1.23
N TYR A 648 -46.75 9.86 -1.84
CA TYR A 648 -46.99 11.12 -1.13
C TYR A 648 -48.42 11.60 -1.31
N ARG A 649 -48.98 12.17 -0.26
CA ARG A 649 -50.13 13.06 -0.31
C ARG A 649 -49.63 14.49 -0.27
N ILE A 650 -50.05 15.29 -1.24
CA ILE A 650 -49.63 16.68 -1.41
C ILE A 650 -50.88 17.55 -1.42
N GLY A 651 -50.94 18.51 -0.51
CA GLY A 651 -51.97 19.55 -0.46
C GLY A 651 -51.42 20.86 -1.04
N ILE A 652 -51.99 21.33 -2.14
CA ILE A 652 -51.64 22.63 -2.74
C ILE A 652 -52.65 23.68 -2.26
N ILE A 653 -52.17 24.70 -1.58
CA ILE A 653 -52.96 25.86 -1.14
C ILE A 653 -52.67 27.03 -2.07
N VAL A 654 -53.70 27.48 -2.76
CA VAL A 654 -53.63 28.60 -3.69
C VAL A 654 -53.80 29.91 -2.91
N GLU A 655 -52.76 30.75 -2.92
CA GLU A 655 -52.76 32.04 -2.20
C GLU A 655 -52.97 33.25 -3.14
N GLY A 656 -52.82 33.04 -4.46
CA GLY A 656 -52.98 34.07 -5.49
C GLY A 656 -51.69 34.83 -5.82
N ASP A 657 -51.70 35.61 -6.90
CA ASP A 657 -50.52 36.41 -7.28
C ASP A 657 -50.23 37.47 -6.20
N LYS A 658 -49.13 37.26 -5.46
CA LYS A 658 -48.62 38.14 -4.41
C LYS A 658 -47.38 38.94 -4.87
N SER A 659 -47.11 38.97 -6.17
CA SER A 659 -46.01 39.77 -6.72
C SER A 659 -46.29 41.28 -6.60
N ASP A 660 -45.25 42.10 -6.77
CA ASP A 660 -45.35 43.58 -6.68
C ASP A 660 -46.32 44.16 -7.74
N MET A 661 -46.55 43.45 -8.85
CA MET A 661 -47.51 43.79 -9.89
C MET A 661 -48.39 42.57 -10.21
N PRO A 662 -49.43 42.32 -9.40
CA PRO A 662 -50.26 41.14 -9.56
C PRO A 662 -51.17 41.27 -10.78
N ASP A 663 -51.28 40.23 -11.61
CA ASP A 663 -52.22 40.23 -12.74
C ASP A 663 -53.67 40.22 -12.20
N PRO A 664 -54.53 41.19 -12.57
CA PRO A 664 -55.94 41.22 -12.16
C PRO A 664 -56.74 39.96 -12.58
N ALA A 665 -56.25 39.20 -13.55
CA ALA A 665 -56.80 37.90 -13.97
C ALA A 665 -56.45 36.77 -13.00
N CYS A 666 -55.37 36.90 -12.21
CA CYS A 666 -54.85 35.87 -11.30
C CYS A 666 -55.05 36.19 -9.81
N GLN A 667 -55.90 37.17 -9.51
CA GLN A 667 -56.41 37.38 -8.16
C GLN A 667 -57.37 36.26 -7.78
N VAL A 668 -57.12 35.64 -6.63
CA VAL A 668 -57.96 34.58 -6.08
C VAL A 668 -59.07 35.22 -5.27
N SER A 669 -60.32 35.00 -5.63
CA SER A 669 -61.46 35.48 -4.82
C SER A 669 -61.42 34.86 -3.42
N GLU A 670 -61.90 35.56 -2.39
CA GLU A 670 -61.99 35.04 -1.00
C GLU A 670 -62.65 33.66 -0.89
N ARG A 671 -63.52 33.30 -1.86
CA ARG A 671 -64.20 32.00 -1.92
C ARG A 671 -63.28 30.81 -2.20
N PHE A 672 -62.13 31.03 -2.82
CA PHE A 672 -61.18 29.98 -3.22
C PHE A 672 -59.82 30.10 -2.54
N ALA A 673 -59.55 31.22 -1.88
CA ALA A 673 -58.33 31.44 -1.10
C ALA A 673 -58.31 30.48 0.10
N GLY A 674 -57.18 29.79 0.30
CA GLY A 674 -57.02 28.84 1.42
C GLY A 674 -57.64 27.46 1.22
N ILE A 675 -58.25 27.17 0.06
CA ILE A 675 -58.68 25.80 -0.26
C ILE A 675 -57.46 24.94 -0.60
N GLU A 676 -57.33 23.83 0.11
CA GLU A 676 -56.31 22.80 -0.13
C GLU A 676 -56.76 21.87 -1.26
N TRP A 677 -55.92 21.73 -2.28
CA TRP A 677 -56.11 20.83 -3.41
C TRP A 677 -55.29 19.55 -3.19
N PRO A 678 -55.94 18.43 -2.87
CA PRO A 678 -55.24 17.20 -2.52
C PRO A 678 -54.85 16.43 -3.78
N LEU A 679 -53.57 16.09 -3.85
CA LEU A 679 -52.95 15.25 -4.86
C LEU A 679 -52.34 14.04 -4.18
N ARG A 680 -52.28 12.94 -4.91
CA ARG A 680 -51.49 11.77 -4.54
C ARG A 680 -50.42 11.56 -5.59
N CYS A 681 -49.17 11.47 -5.18
CA CYS A 681 -48.01 11.23 -6.03
C CYS A 681 -47.45 9.85 -5.72
N ARG A 682 -47.57 8.91 -6.66
CA ARG A 682 -47.07 7.54 -6.47
C ARG A 682 -46.30 7.07 -7.69
N GLY A 683 -45.13 6.49 -7.46
CA GLY A 683 -44.30 5.86 -8.48
C GLY A 683 -42.80 5.93 -8.17
N PRO A 684 -41.94 5.62 -9.14
CA PRO A 684 -40.50 5.83 -9.02
C PRO A 684 -40.16 7.31 -8.78
N LEU A 685 -39.17 7.58 -7.92
CA LEU A 685 -38.73 8.94 -7.57
C LEU A 685 -38.36 9.78 -8.79
N GLU A 686 -37.83 9.12 -9.82
CA GLU A 686 -37.35 9.73 -11.06
C GLU A 686 -38.47 10.37 -11.90
N LEU A 687 -39.74 9.97 -11.71
CA LEU A 687 -40.88 10.58 -12.42
C LEU A 687 -41.23 11.98 -11.90
N GLY A 688 -40.82 12.33 -10.68
CA GLY A 688 -41.16 13.62 -10.06
C GLY A 688 -42.66 13.93 -10.11
N ALA A 689 -43.02 15.14 -10.53
CA ALA A 689 -44.41 15.60 -10.62
C ALA A 689 -45.29 14.78 -11.58
N LYS A 690 -44.70 14.03 -12.53
CA LYS A 690 -45.46 13.18 -13.47
C LYS A 690 -46.16 12.01 -12.76
N ALA A 691 -45.71 11.67 -11.55
CA ALA A 691 -46.30 10.64 -10.69
C ALA A 691 -47.57 11.11 -9.95
N CYS A 692 -47.95 12.38 -10.06
CA CYS A 692 -49.05 12.98 -9.30
C CYS A 692 -50.41 12.91 -10.02
N ARG A 693 -51.47 12.60 -9.28
CA ARG A 693 -52.88 12.66 -9.72
C ARG A 693 -53.73 13.32 -8.63
N ILE A 694 -54.91 13.82 -9.00
CA ILE A 694 -55.89 14.34 -8.04
C ILE A 694 -56.30 13.22 -7.06
N ASP A 695 -56.23 13.49 -5.76
CA ASP A 695 -56.66 12.56 -4.72
C ASP A 695 -58.18 12.68 -4.53
N LYS A 696 -58.92 11.71 -5.07
CA LYS A 696 -60.39 11.67 -4.98
C LYS A 696 -60.87 11.57 -3.53
N ASP A 697 -60.15 10.82 -2.69
CA ASP A 697 -60.51 10.64 -1.29
C ASP A 697 -60.29 11.95 -0.51
N GLY A 698 -59.15 12.60 -0.76
CA GLY A 698 -58.86 13.93 -0.22
C GLY A 698 -59.89 14.98 -0.66
N LEU A 699 -60.27 14.98 -1.94
CA LEU A 699 -61.29 15.92 -2.46
C LEU A 699 -62.64 15.75 -1.76
N GLY A 700 -63.05 14.52 -1.45
CA GLY A 700 -64.26 14.25 -0.68
C GLY A 700 -64.22 14.86 0.73
N GLN A 701 -63.06 14.88 1.38
CA GLN A 701 -62.89 15.48 2.70
C GLN A 701 -62.93 17.01 2.66
N VAL A 702 -62.27 17.62 1.66
CA VAL A 702 -62.31 19.07 1.43
C VAL A 702 -63.75 19.52 1.16
N ALA A 703 -64.48 18.76 0.35
CA ALA A 703 -65.88 18.97 0.06
C ALA A 703 -66.78 18.92 1.31
N ALA A 704 -66.57 17.93 2.18
CA ALA A 704 -67.29 17.81 3.44
C ALA A 704 -67.04 19.01 4.38
N ARG A 705 -65.79 19.51 4.45
CA ARG A 705 -65.45 20.70 5.25
C ARG A 705 -66.12 21.97 4.73
N LEU A 706 -66.16 22.17 3.41
CA LEU A 706 -66.78 23.34 2.78
C LEU A 706 -68.32 23.31 2.85
N ALA A 707 -68.94 22.12 3.01
CA ALA A 707 -70.40 21.97 3.09
C ALA A 707 -70.98 22.19 4.50
N GLY A 708 -70.16 22.20 5.55
CA GLY A 708 -70.61 22.18 6.95
C GLY A 708 -71.35 20.88 7.30
N ASN A 709 -71.66 20.65 8.59
CA ASN A 709 -72.33 19.43 9.11
C ASN A 709 -73.78 19.21 8.60
N LYS A 710 -74.02 19.19 7.27
CA LYS A 710 -75.27 18.78 6.64
C LYS A 710 -74.98 17.86 5.45
N LEU A 711 -75.26 16.57 5.69
CA LEU A 711 -75.40 15.46 4.74
C LEU A 711 -74.18 15.11 3.88
N SER A 712 -73.43 14.14 4.37
CA SER A 712 -72.34 13.41 3.69
C SER A 712 -72.78 12.55 2.50
N GLU A 713 -74.07 12.38 2.21
CA GLU A 713 -74.57 11.48 1.15
C GLU A 713 -74.88 12.14 -0.21
N LYS A 714 -74.80 13.47 -0.35
CA LYS A 714 -75.07 14.16 -1.64
C LYS A 714 -73.86 14.89 -2.25
N VAL A 715 -72.66 14.54 -1.78
CA VAL A 715 -71.43 15.30 -2.05
C VAL A 715 -70.85 15.04 -3.45
N GLU A 716 -70.91 13.80 -3.95
CA GLU A 716 -70.41 13.49 -5.31
C GLU A 716 -71.23 14.17 -6.42
N GLU A 717 -72.55 14.26 -6.25
CA GLU A 717 -73.45 14.84 -7.25
C GLU A 717 -73.42 16.38 -7.25
N LYS A 718 -73.33 17.03 -6.08
CA LYS A 718 -73.32 18.50 -5.97
C LYS A 718 -71.95 19.17 -6.14
N LEU A 719 -70.83 18.45 -6.04
CA LEU A 719 -69.52 18.98 -6.44
C LEU A 719 -69.25 18.87 -7.95
N GLY A 720 -69.96 17.99 -8.66
CA GLY A 720 -70.00 18.01 -10.12
C GLY A 720 -70.42 19.38 -10.66
N ASP A 721 -71.35 20.04 -9.98
CA ASP A 721 -71.91 21.35 -10.37
C ASP A 721 -71.18 22.57 -9.78
N LYS A 722 -70.43 22.42 -8.68
CA LYS A 722 -69.75 23.55 -7.99
C LYS A 722 -68.25 23.67 -8.23
N VAL A 723 -67.60 22.62 -8.72
CA VAL A 723 -66.24 22.68 -9.25
C VAL A 723 -66.39 22.74 -10.76
N SER A 724 -66.20 23.92 -11.37
CA SER A 724 -66.42 24.03 -12.81
C SER A 724 -65.56 22.99 -13.55
N PRO A 725 -66.09 22.35 -14.61
CA PRO A 725 -65.31 21.44 -15.45
C PRO A 725 -63.97 22.05 -15.88
N GLU A 726 -63.96 23.36 -16.09
CA GLU A 726 -62.79 24.16 -16.46
C GLU A 726 -61.68 24.13 -15.40
N LEU A 727 -62.02 24.13 -14.10
CA LEU A 727 -61.03 24.05 -13.01
C LEU A 727 -60.43 22.65 -12.89
N LYS A 728 -61.25 21.60 -13.04
CA LYS A 728 -60.76 20.22 -13.12
C LYS A 728 -59.84 20.03 -14.33
N ASP A 729 -60.17 20.63 -15.47
CA ASP A 729 -59.36 20.49 -16.68
C ASP A 729 -58.10 21.37 -16.66
N ALA A 730 -58.14 22.55 -16.06
CA ALA A 730 -56.95 23.38 -15.79
C ALA A 730 -55.98 22.67 -14.82
N LEU A 731 -56.50 22.06 -13.74
CA LEU A 731 -55.69 21.29 -12.80
C LEU A 731 -55.17 19.98 -13.43
N LYS A 732 -55.94 19.30 -14.27
CA LYS A 732 -55.40 18.18 -15.08
C LYS A 732 -54.31 18.63 -16.04
N GLY A 733 -54.37 19.87 -16.54
CA GLY A 733 -53.37 20.48 -17.41
C GLY A 733 -52.01 20.70 -16.72
N LEU A 734 -52.00 20.93 -15.40
CA LEU A 734 -50.77 21.01 -14.58
C LEU A 734 -49.92 19.73 -14.67
N PHE A 735 -50.54 18.56 -14.87
CA PHE A 735 -49.90 17.24 -14.71
C PHE A 735 -49.81 16.41 -16.00
N LYS A 736 -50.10 17.02 -17.18
CA LYS A 736 -50.13 16.34 -18.49
C LYS A 736 -48.87 16.58 -19.35
N ARG A 737 -47.81 17.22 -18.84
CA ARG A 737 -46.57 17.52 -19.60
C ARG A 737 -45.31 17.16 -18.82
#